data_AF-A0A9D5N702-F1
#
_entry.id   AF-A0A9D5N702-F1
#
_cell.length_a   1.000
_cell.length_b   1.000
_cell.length_c   1.000
_cell.angle_alpha   90.00
_cell.angle_beta   90.00
_cell.angle_gamma   90.00
#
_symmetry.space_group_name_H-M   'P 1'
#
loop_
_entity.id
_entity.type
_entity.pdbx_description
1 polymer ?
#
loop_
_entity_poly.entity_id
_entity_poly.type
_entity_poly.pdbx_seq_one_letter_code
_entity_poly.pdbx_strand_id
1 'polypeptide(L)'
;MIYLLFIGMPVVFLSLMIIHMISYWGILGKMGLKKIYAIIPFWAEKKIGDTMFETRYAFRHPFLFMLLFIASAMYFNPFAARVAPSQKFYGLVFLGFAFINYYGYLTRLYWRLGKSFGKGLFFRIFMILCPAPFLLALAYGKIAFLHSTPIKLGLLRPKAWFRYLMRFGSILFFLGEAALVSLLVSLMMIRVKTPRIIVDSLLQDNYEQTKEITGDGSEILREENMQDNYAQFASISPSRDKFFEDKSDVESVVVMEYIIGSDLENKIGSASGNLKQIADATKQGSALKFVMECGGSYRWFTSGIEENSVGRYVMENGQLNKVMDIDQYTTMSSKNELLDFINWTKENYPADRYMLVLWDHGGGLSSGYGQDDLNRRNDGTGSTIMVDEIVSAIKDSGMKFDMIGFDACLMQDIEIAKLLEPYADYYLAAEESEPSGGWFYTSAFGKLAKDPTIPTEEFAREVIGTYDEYNKHMAAETEQNKFTISLVDLTYVNPAYEKLEQLFVKQKQAILALESDYADISLAANSSYTFMNSEQIDLVDYLNNLGMSDYDDSVMSDSEIRELTAYVQACVVARNRGCADGINGLAFTFPYESLATFTDCWKQLKANGLATQEDFYTDYFSIMAASRESTIPEDSPLYDLIELIDFKDEEWYKPGFENYVTTQPLIEIPVYKNGEGYSLELSDSVWNIVSDERQYFFQETERGELRYLGSDYPGMRDEEGHPMISTDGTWISIDGHPVFYEPTGLRADKNGDVYTGYTKAILNRKTEVMLYIEWEPSDNLNAPSSGKIIGYDEIDNEDAFMEKGHNQLEAGETLDFLFDYYDEEGNSVGSATAFRTYRVRQPNNVKVTDEPLGSCTLRHGILLTDVYQRQFQSEIIVTDIN
;
A
#
# COMPACT_ATOMS: atom_id res chain seq x y z
N MET A 1 -24.07 37.49 48.48
CA MET A 1 -23.78 36.04 48.61
C MET A 1 -23.26 35.41 47.31
N ILE A 2 -23.73 35.79 46.10
CA ILE A 2 -23.04 35.43 44.84
C ILE A 2 -21.74 36.24 44.64
N TYR A 3 -21.70 37.49 45.12
CA TYR A 3 -20.46 38.29 45.22
C TYR A 3 -19.39 37.62 46.13
N LEU A 4 -19.78 36.70 47.02
CA LEU A 4 -18.89 35.90 47.86
C LEU A 4 -18.52 34.55 47.23
N LEU A 5 -19.29 34.07 46.23
CA LEU A 5 -18.95 32.88 45.43
C LEU A 5 -17.84 33.20 44.40
N PHE A 6 -17.81 34.42 43.86
CA PHE A 6 -16.75 34.86 42.94
C PHE A 6 -15.42 35.19 43.64
N ILE A 7 -15.45 35.63 44.91
CA ILE A 7 -14.23 35.92 45.69
C ILE A 7 -13.71 34.65 46.42
N GLY A 8 -14.52 33.61 46.57
CA GLY A 8 -14.15 32.38 47.28
C GLY A 8 -13.42 31.31 46.46
N MET A 9 -13.40 31.41 45.12
CA MET A 9 -12.67 30.47 44.26
C MET A 9 -11.83 31.15 43.14
N PRO A 10 -11.11 32.27 43.38
CA PRO A 10 -10.16 32.80 42.40
C PRO A 10 -9.14 31.73 42.05
N VAL A 11 -8.69 30.95 43.04
CA VAL A 11 -7.75 29.85 42.82
C VAL A 11 -8.30 28.81 41.84
N VAL A 12 -9.58 28.42 41.88
CA VAL A 12 -10.07 27.38 40.95
C VAL A 12 -10.32 27.92 39.54
N PHE A 13 -10.82 29.14 39.39
CA PHE A 13 -11.00 29.72 38.05
C PHE A 13 -9.65 30.08 37.42
N LEU A 14 -8.71 30.62 38.22
CA LEU A 14 -7.34 30.90 37.79
C LEU A 14 -6.59 29.60 37.50
N SER A 15 -6.76 28.54 38.32
CA SER A 15 -6.19 27.22 38.05
C SER A 15 -6.76 26.58 36.80
N LEU A 16 -8.08 26.70 36.53
CA LEU A 16 -8.69 26.20 35.30
C LEU A 16 -8.21 26.98 34.08
N MET A 17 -8.06 28.30 34.18
CA MET A 17 -7.45 29.10 33.12
C MET A 17 -5.98 28.74 32.90
N ILE A 18 -5.21 28.54 33.97
CA ILE A 18 -3.79 28.16 33.89
C ILE A 18 -3.64 26.76 33.30
N ILE A 19 -4.50 25.80 33.67
CA ILE A 19 -4.49 24.44 33.10
C ILE A 19 -4.85 24.49 31.61
N HIS A 20 -5.91 25.18 31.21
CA HIS A 20 -6.21 25.38 29.80
C HIS A 20 -5.08 26.12 29.06
N MET A 21 -4.45 27.12 29.69
CA MET A 21 -3.28 27.80 29.14
C MET A 21 -2.14 26.83 28.89
N ILE A 22 -1.80 25.97 29.86
CA ILE A 22 -0.72 24.99 29.75
C ILE A 22 -1.05 23.94 28.68
N SER A 23 -2.28 23.45 28.66
CA SER A 23 -2.77 22.52 27.63
C SER A 23 -2.69 23.13 26.24
N TYR A 24 -3.21 24.36 26.05
CA TYR A 24 -3.12 25.07 24.77
C TYR A 24 -1.69 25.47 24.42
N TRP A 25 -0.81 25.71 25.40
CA TRP A 25 0.60 26.03 25.19
C TRP A 25 1.36 24.82 24.65
N GLY A 26 1.04 23.62 25.15
CA GLY A 26 1.52 22.36 24.59
C GLY A 26 0.96 22.10 23.19
N ILE A 27 -0.36 22.23 22.99
CA ILE A 27 -1.03 21.98 21.70
C ILE A 27 -0.52 22.95 20.63
N LEU A 28 -0.54 24.26 20.88
CA LEU A 28 -0.05 25.25 19.92
C LEU A 28 1.44 25.09 19.64
N GLY A 29 2.23 24.78 20.67
CA GLY A 29 3.65 24.48 20.52
C GLY A 29 3.94 23.32 19.60
N LYS A 30 3.13 22.27 19.69
CA LYS A 30 3.19 21.10 18.83
C LYS A 30 2.67 21.40 17.41
N MET A 31 1.70 22.30 17.25
CA MET A 31 1.20 22.73 15.95
C MET A 31 2.08 23.79 15.25
N GLY A 32 3.28 24.09 15.75
CA GLY A 32 4.15 25.15 15.19
C GLY A 32 3.60 26.58 15.35
N LEU A 33 2.49 26.75 16.07
CA LEU A 33 1.83 28.03 16.26
C LEU A 33 2.45 28.78 17.45
N LYS A 34 2.48 30.12 17.37
CA LYS A 34 3.07 30.93 18.45
C LYS A 34 2.36 30.66 19.78
N LYS A 35 3.10 30.09 20.73
CA LYS A 35 2.62 29.72 22.07
C LYS A 35 2.02 30.89 22.86
N ILE A 36 2.31 32.13 22.47
CA ILE A 36 1.69 33.35 23.00
C ILE A 36 0.15 33.31 22.88
N TYR A 37 -0.39 32.62 21.86
CA TYR A 37 -1.83 32.47 21.68
C TYR A 37 -2.48 31.56 22.74
N ALA A 38 -1.69 30.76 23.47
CA ALA A 38 -2.18 29.93 24.56
C ALA A 38 -2.60 30.74 25.79
N ILE A 39 -2.04 31.95 25.96
CA ILE A 39 -2.28 32.84 27.11
C ILE A 39 -3.79 33.12 27.27
N ILE A 40 -4.50 33.17 26.14
CA ILE A 40 -5.95 33.30 26.11
C ILE A 40 -6.48 32.10 25.34
N PRO A 41 -7.14 31.12 26.00
CA PRO A 41 -7.69 29.91 25.37
C PRO A 41 -8.45 30.15 24.06
N PHE A 42 -9.18 31.27 23.98
CA PHE A 42 -9.89 31.71 22.77
C PHE A 42 -8.98 32.02 21.56
N TRP A 43 -7.80 32.60 21.78
CA TRP A 43 -6.84 32.85 20.70
C TRP A 43 -6.19 31.55 20.21
N ALA A 44 -5.97 30.60 21.13
CA ALA A 44 -5.51 29.26 20.78
C ALA A 44 -6.54 28.52 19.93
N GLU A 45 -7.79 28.44 20.41
CA GLU A 45 -8.88 27.79 19.69
C GLU A 45 -9.15 28.41 18.32
N LYS A 46 -9.10 29.75 18.22
CA LYS A 46 -9.24 30.43 16.92
C LYS A 46 -8.12 30.03 15.97
N LYS A 47 -6.87 29.99 16.43
CA LYS A 47 -5.75 29.62 15.55
C LYS A 47 -5.76 28.14 15.17
N ILE A 48 -6.16 27.27 16.08
CA ILE A 48 -6.40 25.86 15.78
C ILE A 48 -7.51 25.72 14.73
N GLY A 49 -8.62 26.44 14.87
CA GLY A 49 -9.74 26.39 13.94
C GLY A 49 -9.45 26.99 12.56
N ASP A 50 -8.71 28.11 12.51
CA ASP A 50 -8.25 28.72 11.25
C ASP A 50 -7.32 27.76 10.48
N THR A 51 -6.50 26.97 11.20
CA THR A 51 -5.55 26.01 10.62
C THR A 51 -6.20 24.68 10.22
N MET A 52 -7.19 24.18 10.96
CA MET A 52 -7.77 22.84 10.70
C MET A 52 -9.01 22.82 9.81
N PHE A 53 -9.71 23.95 9.63
CA PHE A 53 -11.03 23.94 8.97
C PHE A 53 -11.21 24.99 7.87
N GLU A 54 -10.13 25.70 7.50
CA GLU A 54 -10.04 26.67 6.40
C GLU A 54 -11.20 27.68 6.24
N THR A 55 -11.98 27.93 7.29
CA THR A 55 -13.16 28.79 7.23
C THR A 55 -13.09 29.86 8.31
N ARG A 56 -13.01 31.13 7.87
CA ARG A 56 -12.90 32.36 8.71
C ARG A 56 -14.06 32.62 9.70
N TYR A 57 -15.02 31.70 9.83
CA TYR A 57 -16.27 31.92 10.56
C TYR A 57 -16.60 30.89 11.65
N ALA A 58 -15.72 29.95 11.97
CA ALA A 58 -15.94 29.05 13.10
C ALA A 58 -15.40 29.65 14.43
N PHE A 59 -16.19 29.54 15.51
CA PHE A 59 -15.86 29.88 16.91
C PHE A 59 -15.92 31.33 17.41
N ARG A 60 -16.51 32.30 16.70
CA ARG A 60 -16.64 33.68 17.24
C ARG A 60 -17.67 33.88 18.37
N HIS A 61 -18.56 32.92 18.60
CA HIS A 61 -19.79 33.18 19.35
C HIS A 61 -19.89 32.62 20.79
N PRO A 62 -19.27 31.49 21.19
CA PRO A 62 -19.45 30.93 22.53
C PRO A 62 -18.98 31.86 23.66
N PHE A 63 -17.88 32.57 23.45
CA PHE A 63 -17.31 33.51 24.43
C PHE A 63 -18.19 34.76 24.61
N LEU A 64 -18.72 35.30 23.51
CA LEU A 64 -19.67 36.42 23.55
C LEU A 64 -20.96 36.02 24.27
N PHE A 65 -21.44 34.78 24.08
CA PHE A 65 -22.64 34.27 24.76
C PHE A 65 -22.41 33.96 26.22
N MET A 66 -21.24 33.42 26.60
CA MET A 66 -20.85 33.25 28.00
C MET A 66 -20.71 34.60 28.71
N LEU A 67 -20.10 35.61 28.07
CA LEU A 67 -20.03 36.98 28.58
C LEU A 67 -21.41 37.62 28.73
N LEU A 68 -22.32 37.41 27.76
CA LEU A 68 -23.72 37.85 27.85
C LEU A 68 -24.47 37.12 28.96
N PHE A 69 -24.21 35.82 29.16
CA PHE A 69 -24.77 35.02 30.26
C PHE A 69 -24.31 35.57 31.62
N ILE A 70 -23.01 35.79 31.77
CA ILE A 70 -22.39 36.35 32.99
C ILE A 70 -22.90 37.78 33.23
N ALA A 71 -22.93 38.63 32.21
CA ALA A 71 -23.46 39.99 32.31
C ALA A 71 -24.95 39.99 32.68
N SER A 72 -25.77 39.09 32.13
CA SER A 72 -27.19 38.97 32.50
C SER A 72 -27.38 38.49 33.93
N ALA A 73 -26.56 37.54 34.37
CA ALA A 73 -26.57 37.00 35.73
C ALA A 73 -26.08 38.03 36.76
N MET A 74 -25.12 38.88 36.38
CA MET A 74 -24.56 39.95 37.21
C MET A 74 -25.47 41.17 37.28
N TYR A 75 -26.08 41.59 36.17
CA TYR A 75 -26.76 42.89 36.08
C TYR A 75 -28.27 42.83 36.32
N PHE A 76 -28.97 41.79 35.81
CA PHE A 76 -30.43 41.70 35.96
C PHE A 76 -30.87 40.81 37.12
N ASN A 77 -30.10 39.74 37.42
CA ASN A 77 -30.40 38.73 38.43
C ASN A 77 -31.92 38.53 38.67
N PRO A 78 -32.66 38.02 37.67
CA PRO A 78 -34.12 38.03 37.68
C PRO A 78 -34.75 37.21 38.82
N PHE A 79 -33.94 36.42 39.52
CA PHE A 79 -34.34 35.56 40.62
C PHE A 79 -34.03 36.13 42.01
N ALA A 80 -33.42 37.31 42.11
CA ALA A 80 -33.23 37.99 43.38
C ALA A 80 -34.55 38.58 43.91
N ALA A 81 -34.83 38.38 45.20
CA ALA A 81 -36.10 38.74 45.83
C ALA A 81 -36.45 40.23 45.77
N ARG A 82 -35.46 41.12 45.58
CA ARG A 82 -35.61 42.60 45.63
C ARG A 82 -35.48 43.31 44.27
N VAL A 83 -35.62 42.60 43.15
CA VAL A 83 -35.53 43.19 41.80
C VAL A 83 -36.93 43.59 41.30
N ALA A 84 -37.02 44.76 40.65
CA ALA A 84 -38.28 45.29 40.11
C ALA A 84 -38.87 44.35 39.04
N PRO A 85 -40.20 44.21 38.93
CA PRO A 85 -40.84 43.25 38.01
C PRO A 85 -40.42 43.38 36.54
N SER A 86 -40.19 44.62 36.06
CA SER A 86 -39.72 44.88 34.70
C SER A 86 -38.31 44.32 34.45
N GLN A 87 -37.39 44.48 35.40
CA GLN A 87 -36.03 43.93 35.30
C GLN A 87 -36.00 42.40 35.39
N LYS A 88 -36.93 41.78 36.13
CA LYS A 88 -37.09 40.32 36.14
C LYS A 88 -37.53 39.77 34.78
N PHE A 89 -38.47 40.46 34.13
CA PHE A 89 -38.95 40.10 32.81
C PHE A 89 -37.81 40.19 31.76
N TYR A 90 -37.08 41.32 31.71
CA TYR A 90 -35.95 41.47 30.79
C TYR A 90 -34.84 40.45 31.07
N GLY A 91 -34.50 40.17 32.34
CA GLY A 91 -33.52 39.15 32.70
C GLY A 91 -33.91 37.73 32.26
N LEU A 92 -35.20 37.35 32.38
CA LEU A 92 -35.71 36.06 31.92
C LEU A 92 -35.72 35.94 30.38
N VAL A 93 -36.10 37.00 29.68
CA VAL A 93 -36.09 37.05 28.20
C VAL A 93 -34.66 36.93 27.67
N PHE A 94 -33.68 37.59 28.29
CA PHE A 94 -32.26 37.48 27.91
C PHE A 94 -31.68 36.09 28.20
N LEU A 95 -32.02 35.47 29.33
CA LEU A 95 -31.60 34.10 29.65
C LEU A 95 -32.16 33.09 28.65
N GLY A 96 -33.42 33.28 28.24
CA GLY A 96 -34.07 32.49 27.19
C GLY A 96 -33.38 32.65 25.84
N PHE A 97 -33.03 33.89 25.46
CA PHE A 97 -32.26 34.15 24.24
C PHE A 97 -30.88 33.48 24.25
N ALA A 98 -30.15 33.59 25.36
CA ALA A 98 -28.83 32.98 25.48
C ALA A 98 -28.90 31.44 25.48
N PHE A 99 -29.94 30.86 26.08
CA PHE A 99 -30.23 29.43 26.04
C PHE A 99 -30.52 28.94 24.61
N ILE A 100 -31.42 29.61 23.89
CA ILE A 100 -31.78 29.26 22.49
C ILE A 100 -30.53 29.31 21.59
N ASN A 101 -29.66 30.30 21.78
CA ASN A 101 -28.44 30.44 20.98
C ASN A 101 -27.35 29.40 21.35
N TYR A 102 -27.16 29.07 22.63
CA TYR A 102 -26.21 28.04 23.06
C TYR A 102 -26.64 26.64 22.59
N TYR A 103 -27.93 26.32 22.71
CA TYR A 103 -28.48 25.06 22.20
C TYR A 103 -28.39 25.01 20.68
N GLY A 104 -28.69 26.11 19.97
CA GLY A 104 -28.50 26.22 18.52
C GLY A 104 -27.06 26.02 18.08
N TYR A 105 -26.07 26.46 18.86
CA TYR A 105 -24.65 26.18 18.62
C TYR A 105 -24.32 24.70 18.78
N LEU A 106 -24.69 24.08 19.90
CA LEU A 106 -24.45 22.64 20.14
C LEU A 106 -25.13 21.78 19.08
N THR A 107 -26.38 22.10 18.73
CA THR A 107 -27.11 21.41 17.67
C THR A 107 -26.40 21.52 16.32
N ARG A 108 -25.89 22.70 15.95
CA ARG A 108 -25.12 22.87 14.70
C ARG A 108 -23.79 22.12 14.73
N LEU A 109 -23.08 22.14 15.85
CA LEU A 109 -21.82 21.42 16.03
C LEU A 109 -22.04 19.90 15.89
N TYR A 110 -22.95 19.33 16.67
CA TYR A 110 -23.26 17.90 16.64
C TYR A 110 -23.91 17.45 15.33
N TRP A 111 -24.69 18.31 14.68
CA TRP A 111 -25.24 18.03 13.34
C TRP A 111 -24.16 18.00 12.26
N ARG A 112 -23.19 18.92 12.31
CA ARG A 112 -22.04 18.92 11.39
C ARG A 112 -21.11 17.73 11.65
N LEU A 113 -20.81 17.42 12.90
CA LEU A 113 -20.09 16.20 13.27
C LEU A 113 -20.84 14.95 12.76
N GLY A 114 -22.16 14.90 12.92
CA GLY A 114 -22.97 13.79 12.40
C GLY A 114 -22.98 13.67 10.87
N LYS A 115 -22.83 14.78 10.13
CA LYS A 115 -22.73 14.80 8.66
C LYS A 115 -21.32 14.42 8.19
N SER A 116 -20.28 14.98 8.80
CA SER A 116 -18.88 14.72 8.45
C SER A 116 -18.43 13.30 8.77
N PHE A 117 -19.02 12.64 9.77
CA PHE A 117 -18.67 11.27 10.16
C PHE A 117 -19.72 10.21 9.79
N GLY A 118 -20.73 10.55 8.97
CA GLY A 118 -21.79 9.62 8.51
C GLY A 118 -22.74 9.08 9.60
N LYS A 119 -22.49 9.34 10.88
CA LYS A 119 -23.24 8.77 12.04
C LYS A 119 -24.27 9.73 12.63
N GLY A 120 -25.16 10.26 11.80
CA GLY A 120 -26.12 11.30 12.17
C GLY A 120 -27.11 10.92 13.28
N LEU A 121 -27.43 9.63 13.48
CA LEU A 121 -28.34 9.17 14.54
C LEU A 121 -27.66 9.20 15.92
N PHE A 122 -26.40 8.77 16.00
CA PHE A 122 -25.60 8.73 17.23
C PHE A 122 -25.43 10.13 17.82
N PHE A 123 -24.98 11.10 17.01
CA PHE A 123 -24.79 12.47 17.47
C PHE A 123 -26.10 13.19 17.81
N ARG A 124 -27.23 12.77 17.21
CA ARG A 124 -28.57 13.24 17.63
C ARG A 124 -28.98 12.70 18.99
N ILE A 125 -28.70 11.42 19.28
CA ILE A 125 -28.93 10.83 20.61
C ILE A 125 -28.04 11.50 21.67
N PHE A 126 -26.76 11.75 21.35
CA PHE A 126 -25.81 12.42 22.23
C PHE A 126 -26.19 13.88 22.53
N MET A 127 -26.68 14.60 21.50
CA MET A 127 -27.22 15.96 21.64
C MET A 127 -28.44 16.02 22.58
N ILE A 128 -29.23 14.94 22.68
CA ILE A 128 -30.40 14.85 23.58
C ILE A 128 -29.96 14.50 25.01
N LEU A 129 -28.94 13.64 25.18
CA LEU A 129 -28.50 13.14 26.48
C LEU A 129 -27.60 14.11 27.26
N CYS A 130 -26.69 14.86 26.61
CA CYS A 130 -25.74 15.74 27.31
C CYS A 130 -26.34 17.03 27.95
N PRO A 131 -27.42 17.64 27.43
CA PRO A 131 -28.04 18.80 28.08
C PRO A 131 -28.95 18.44 29.27
N ALA A 132 -29.44 17.19 29.33
CA ALA A 132 -30.41 16.76 30.33
C ALA A 132 -29.87 16.74 31.78
N PRO A 133 -28.62 16.34 32.06
CA PRO A 133 -28.01 16.45 33.39
C PRO A 133 -27.84 17.90 33.86
N PHE A 134 -27.52 18.83 32.95
CA PHE A 134 -27.44 20.27 33.25
C PHE A 134 -28.82 20.84 33.62
N LEU A 135 -29.87 20.39 32.92
CA LEU A 135 -31.26 20.71 33.24
C LEU A 135 -31.70 20.08 34.57
N LEU A 136 -31.28 18.85 34.89
CA LEU A 136 -31.53 18.22 36.18
C LEU A 136 -30.81 18.95 37.32
N ALA A 137 -29.57 19.42 37.11
CA ALA A 137 -28.82 20.21 38.09
C ALA A 137 -29.47 21.59 38.34
N LEU A 138 -29.96 22.26 37.30
CA LEU A 138 -30.74 23.50 37.41
C LEU A 138 -32.13 23.28 38.03
N ALA A 139 -32.82 22.21 37.66
CA ALA A 139 -34.13 21.85 38.18
C ALA A 139 -34.08 21.44 39.66
N TYR A 140 -33.03 20.75 40.11
CA TYR A 140 -32.83 20.46 41.55
C TYR A 140 -32.41 21.71 42.34
N GLY A 141 -31.70 22.64 41.70
CA GLY A 141 -31.50 24.00 42.21
C GLY A 141 -32.81 24.72 42.53
N LYS A 142 -33.90 24.39 41.82
CA LYS A 142 -35.26 24.95 42.02
C LYS A 142 -35.94 24.47 43.31
N ILE A 143 -35.69 23.24 43.77
CA ILE A 143 -36.30 22.70 45.01
C ILE A 143 -35.65 23.31 46.26
N ALA A 144 -34.39 23.77 46.17
CA ALA A 144 -33.67 24.38 47.28
C ALA A 144 -34.00 25.87 47.52
N PHE A 145 -34.69 26.54 46.59
CA PHE A 145 -34.89 28.00 46.62
C PHE A 145 -36.35 28.47 46.82
N LEU A 146 -37.34 27.57 46.79
CA LEU A 146 -38.74 27.91 47.03
C LEU A 146 -39.24 27.31 48.36
N HIS A 147 -39.29 28.14 49.40
CA HIS A 147 -40.34 27.98 50.41
C HIS A 147 -41.09 29.30 50.60
N SER A 148 -42.25 29.35 49.98
CA SER A 148 -43.48 29.80 50.64
C SER A 148 -44.65 28.88 50.25
N THR A 149 -44.42 27.56 50.32
CA THR A 149 -45.28 26.50 50.90
C THR A 149 -44.60 25.15 50.64
N PRO A 150 -44.47 24.26 51.65
CA PRO A 150 -43.86 22.95 51.45
C PRO A 150 -44.86 21.97 50.82
N ILE A 151 -44.51 21.33 49.71
CA ILE A 151 -45.00 19.98 49.46
C ILE A 151 -44.20 19.08 50.43
N LYS A 152 -44.88 18.56 51.46
CA LYS A 152 -44.31 17.57 52.38
C LYS A 152 -44.11 16.23 51.66
N LEU A 153 -43.06 16.10 50.86
CA LEU A 153 -42.45 14.78 50.64
C LEU A 153 -41.40 14.59 51.73
N GLY A 154 -41.86 14.03 52.86
CA GLY A 154 -40.98 13.61 53.93
C GLY A 154 -40.27 12.34 53.52
N LEU A 155 -39.08 12.44 52.94
CA LEU A 155 -38.03 11.42 52.99
C LEU A 155 -36.69 12.04 52.52
N LEU A 156 -35.74 12.10 53.47
CA LEU A 156 -34.30 12.34 53.33
C LEU A 156 -33.84 13.74 52.85
N ARG A 157 -33.48 14.62 53.81
CA ARG A 157 -32.62 15.79 53.56
C ARG A 157 -31.14 15.33 53.52
N PRO A 158 -30.43 15.39 52.38
CA PRO A 158 -29.04 14.97 52.32
C PRO A 158 -28.14 15.88 53.17
N LYS A 159 -27.23 15.27 53.95
CA LYS A 159 -26.26 15.97 54.81
C LYS A 159 -25.34 16.87 53.97
N ALA A 160 -24.78 17.92 54.58
CA ALA A 160 -23.97 18.94 53.90
C ALA A 160 -22.78 18.39 53.11
N TRP A 161 -22.14 17.31 53.59
CA TRP A 161 -21.03 16.65 52.91
C TRP A 161 -21.46 15.99 51.59
N PHE A 162 -22.66 15.41 51.52
CA PHE A 162 -23.22 14.80 50.31
C PHE A 162 -23.49 15.85 49.22
N ARG A 163 -23.87 17.08 49.61
CA ARG A 163 -24.02 18.22 48.67
C ARG A 163 -22.68 18.70 48.12
N TYR A 164 -21.60 18.60 48.90
CA TYR A 164 -20.24 18.88 48.43
C TYR A 164 -19.75 17.78 47.48
N LEU A 165 -19.98 16.52 47.83
CA LEU A 165 -19.66 15.36 47.00
C LEU A 165 -20.34 15.42 45.64
N MET A 166 -21.63 15.75 45.59
CA MET A 166 -22.38 15.88 44.34
C MET A 166 -21.90 17.04 43.46
N ARG A 167 -21.50 18.18 44.06
CA ARG A 167 -20.95 19.33 43.33
C ARG A 167 -19.57 19.03 42.75
N PHE A 168 -18.71 18.40 43.56
CA PHE A 168 -17.39 17.96 43.12
C PHE A 168 -17.50 16.86 42.07
N GLY A 169 -18.44 15.94 42.24
CA GLY A 169 -18.79 14.88 41.29
C GLY A 169 -19.26 15.43 39.95
N SER A 170 -20.12 16.46 39.92
CA SER A 170 -20.54 17.09 38.66
C SER A 170 -19.40 17.84 37.94
N ILE A 171 -18.43 18.40 38.66
CA ILE A 171 -17.24 19.02 38.07
C ILE A 171 -16.30 17.95 37.51
N LEU A 172 -16.04 16.89 38.28
CA LEU A 172 -15.25 15.73 37.82
C LEU A 172 -15.90 15.05 36.61
N PHE A 173 -17.23 14.97 36.56
CA PHE A 173 -17.96 14.40 35.43
C PHE A 173 -17.81 15.25 34.17
N PHE A 174 -17.90 16.59 34.29
CA PHE A 174 -17.68 17.50 33.16
C PHE A 174 -16.23 17.48 32.67
N LEU A 175 -15.26 17.37 33.60
CA LEU A 175 -13.85 17.18 33.28
C LEU A 175 -13.61 15.84 32.57
N GLY A 176 -14.25 14.77 33.04
CA GLY A 176 -14.18 13.45 32.43
C GLY A 176 -14.79 13.42 31.04
N GLU A 177 -15.92 14.09 30.82
CA GLU A 177 -16.58 14.18 29.52
C GLU A 177 -15.75 14.97 28.50
N ALA A 178 -15.19 16.13 28.89
CA ALA A 178 -14.32 16.91 28.02
C ALA A 178 -13.01 16.17 27.68
N ALA A 179 -12.43 15.46 28.65
CA ALA A 179 -11.25 14.62 28.43
C ALA A 179 -11.57 13.43 27.51
N LEU A 180 -12.72 12.77 27.69
CA LEU A 180 -13.16 11.65 26.86
C LEU A 180 -13.47 12.08 25.42
N VAL A 181 -14.14 13.21 25.22
CA VAL A 181 -14.40 13.76 23.87
C VAL A 181 -13.09 14.12 23.18
N SER A 182 -12.15 14.76 23.89
CA SER A 182 -10.82 15.09 23.34
C SER A 182 -10.02 13.84 23.01
N LEU A 183 -10.05 12.82 23.86
CA LEU A 183 -9.41 11.52 23.64
C LEU A 183 -10.02 10.81 22.42
N LEU A 184 -11.35 10.72 22.33
CA LEU A 184 -12.05 10.04 21.23
C LEU A 184 -11.85 10.76 19.89
N VAL A 185 -11.90 12.10 19.87
CA VAL A 185 -11.59 12.87 18.65
C VAL A 185 -10.12 12.70 18.27
N SER A 186 -9.20 12.66 19.23
CA SER A 186 -7.77 12.44 18.94
C SER A 186 -7.51 11.02 18.40
N LEU A 187 -8.11 9.99 19.00
CA LEU A 187 -8.06 8.60 18.53
C LEU A 187 -8.70 8.43 17.14
N MET A 188 -9.80 9.13 16.86
CA MET A 188 -10.44 9.10 15.54
C MET A 188 -9.67 9.88 14.47
N MET A 189 -8.93 10.93 14.82
CA MET A 189 -8.09 11.66 13.85
C MET A 189 -6.81 10.90 13.49
N ILE A 190 -6.20 10.19 14.45
CA ILE A 190 -5.04 9.32 14.19
C ILE A 190 -5.36 8.30 13.10
N ARG A 191 -6.58 7.73 13.12
CA ARG A 191 -7.05 6.72 12.17
C ARG A 191 -7.44 7.23 10.77
N VAL A 192 -7.34 8.54 10.49
CA VAL A 192 -7.73 9.09 9.18
C VAL A 192 -6.59 9.87 8.54
N LYS A 193 -5.78 10.60 9.33
CA LYS A 193 -4.53 11.23 8.87
C LYS A 193 -3.54 11.29 10.02
N THR A 194 -2.35 10.69 9.84
CA THR A 194 -1.28 10.72 10.85
C THR A 194 -0.93 12.17 11.20
N PRO A 195 -1.08 12.59 12.47
CA PRO A 195 -0.79 13.96 12.89
C PRO A 195 0.64 14.38 12.51
N ARG A 196 0.80 15.61 12.02
CA ARG A 196 2.09 16.11 11.51
C ARG A 196 3.27 15.92 12.47
N ILE A 197 3.05 16.16 13.76
CA ILE A 197 4.09 15.97 14.81
C ILE A 197 4.60 14.54 14.90
N ILE A 198 3.74 13.55 14.63
CA ILE A 198 4.12 12.13 14.68
C ILE A 198 4.98 11.82 13.46
N VAL A 199 4.54 12.21 12.27
CA VAL A 199 5.31 12.04 11.03
C VAL A 199 6.67 12.75 11.13
N ASP A 200 6.69 14.02 11.54
CA ASP A 200 7.94 14.77 11.76
C ASP A 200 8.89 14.06 12.75
N SER A 201 8.35 13.40 13.79
CA SER A 201 9.14 12.61 14.74
C SER A 201 9.69 11.36 14.10
N LEU A 202 8.88 10.61 13.34
CA LEU A 202 9.30 9.40 12.64
C LEU A 202 10.38 9.70 11.60
N LEU A 203 10.19 10.75 10.80
CA LEU A 203 11.18 11.21 9.83
C LEU A 203 12.50 11.62 10.51
N GLN A 204 12.42 12.26 11.68
CA GLN A 204 13.61 12.61 12.44
C GLN A 204 14.31 11.38 13.03
N ASP A 205 13.56 10.43 13.59
CA ASP A 205 14.10 9.21 14.19
C ASP A 205 14.75 8.32 13.12
N ASN A 206 14.08 8.14 11.97
CA ASN A 206 14.61 7.38 10.83
C ASN A 206 15.89 8.03 10.30
N TYR A 207 15.90 9.36 10.16
CA TYR A 207 17.11 10.08 9.77
C TYR A 207 18.27 9.87 10.75
N GLU A 208 18.03 9.96 12.07
CA GLU A 208 19.12 9.77 13.03
C GLU A 208 19.70 8.36 13.03
N GLN A 209 18.90 7.34 12.70
CA GLN A 209 19.33 5.96 12.57
C GLN A 209 20.12 5.69 11.28
N THR A 210 19.78 6.39 10.20
CA THR A 210 20.28 6.07 8.84
C THR A 210 21.34 7.03 8.32
N LYS A 211 21.52 8.21 8.91
CA LYS A 211 22.44 9.27 8.41
C LYS A 211 23.92 8.87 8.28
N GLU A 212 24.36 7.81 8.96
CA GLU A 212 25.76 7.31 8.92
C GLU A 212 25.93 6.12 7.97
N ILE A 213 24.86 5.65 7.31
CA ILE A 213 24.93 4.52 6.36
C ILE A 213 25.83 4.90 5.18
N THR A 214 26.67 3.95 4.77
CA THR A 214 27.56 4.07 3.62
C THR A 214 27.61 2.73 2.91
N GLY A 215 27.90 2.71 1.61
CA GLY A 215 27.96 1.48 0.84
C GLY A 215 28.95 0.50 1.45
N ASP A 216 28.48 -0.70 1.76
CA ASP A 216 29.31 -1.77 2.35
C ASP A 216 30.09 -2.57 1.29
N GLY A 217 29.84 -2.30 0.01
CA GLY A 217 30.44 -2.98 -1.13
C GLY A 217 29.92 -4.41 -1.33
N SER A 218 28.75 -4.75 -0.74
CA SER A 218 28.19 -6.10 -0.76
C SER A 218 27.41 -6.44 -2.03
N GLU A 219 27.42 -5.61 -3.07
CA GLU A 219 26.76 -5.88 -4.34
C GLU A 219 27.28 -7.15 -5.06
N ILE A 220 26.45 -7.70 -5.95
CA ILE A 220 26.84 -8.70 -6.94
C ILE A 220 27.17 -7.94 -8.22
N LEU A 221 28.44 -8.01 -8.64
CA LEU A 221 28.91 -7.37 -9.88
C LEU A 221 28.64 -8.25 -11.10
N ARG A 222 28.67 -7.65 -12.29
CA ARG A 222 28.50 -8.34 -13.59
C ARG A 222 29.33 -9.61 -13.70
N GLU A 223 30.60 -9.56 -13.29
CA GLU A 223 31.52 -10.71 -13.37
C GLU A 223 31.04 -11.88 -12.50
N GLU A 224 30.48 -11.58 -11.32
CA GLU A 224 29.89 -12.59 -10.43
C GLU A 224 28.54 -13.07 -10.96
N ASN A 225 27.70 -12.16 -11.48
CA ASN A 225 26.37 -12.47 -12.02
C ASN A 225 26.45 -13.40 -13.25
N MET A 226 27.46 -13.21 -14.11
CA MET A 226 27.63 -14.00 -15.33
C MET A 226 28.22 -15.39 -15.08
N GLN A 227 28.87 -15.64 -13.94
CA GLN A 227 29.47 -16.94 -13.60
C GLN A 227 30.26 -17.55 -14.79
N ASP A 228 29.88 -18.75 -15.25
CA ASP A 228 30.51 -19.48 -16.36
C ASP A 228 30.33 -18.81 -17.73
N ASN A 229 29.34 -17.92 -17.87
CA ASN A 229 29.07 -17.17 -19.11
C ASN A 229 30.05 -16.01 -19.33
N TYR A 230 30.90 -15.67 -18.36
CA TYR A 230 31.83 -14.53 -18.47
C TYR A 230 32.78 -14.65 -19.67
N ALA A 231 33.15 -15.86 -20.09
CA ALA A 231 33.96 -16.04 -21.29
C ALA A 231 33.26 -15.58 -22.58
N GLN A 232 31.92 -15.66 -22.62
CA GLN A 232 31.10 -15.20 -23.74
C GLN A 232 30.94 -13.68 -23.74
N PHE A 233 30.96 -13.04 -22.57
CA PHE A 233 30.89 -11.57 -22.43
C PHE A 233 31.91 -10.86 -23.32
N ALA A 234 33.14 -11.38 -23.40
CA ALA A 234 34.21 -10.79 -24.20
C ALA A 234 33.91 -10.73 -25.72
N SER A 235 32.90 -11.47 -26.19
CA SER A 235 32.45 -11.45 -27.58
C SER A 235 31.28 -10.49 -27.84
N ILE A 236 30.62 -10.01 -26.78
CA ILE A 236 29.47 -9.12 -26.87
C ILE A 236 29.99 -7.69 -27.00
N SER A 237 29.53 -6.99 -28.04
CA SER A 237 29.86 -5.59 -28.25
C SER A 237 28.66 -4.70 -27.88
N PRO A 238 28.89 -3.53 -27.25
CA PRO A 238 27.83 -2.56 -27.05
C PRO A 238 27.30 -2.07 -28.41
N SER A 239 26.01 -1.73 -28.45
CA SER A 239 25.34 -1.22 -29.67
C SER A 239 25.77 0.19 -30.07
N ARG A 240 26.31 0.97 -29.11
CA ARG A 240 26.82 2.32 -29.32
C ARG A 240 27.81 2.70 -28.22
N ASP A 241 28.54 3.77 -28.47
CA ASP A 241 29.35 4.43 -27.43
C ASP A 241 28.44 5.12 -26.40
N LYS A 242 28.96 5.31 -25.18
CA LYS A 242 28.27 6.03 -24.09
C LYS A 242 28.22 7.53 -24.41
N PHE A 243 27.09 8.18 -24.15
CA PHE A 243 26.93 9.63 -24.29
C PHE A 243 27.85 10.41 -23.34
N PHE A 244 28.11 9.85 -22.15
CA PHE A 244 28.92 10.45 -21.09
C PHE A 244 30.14 9.56 -20.76
N GLU A 245 30.88 9.10 -21.77
CA GLU A 245 32.04 8.22 -21.54
C GLU A 245 33.20 8.92 -20.80
N ASP A 246 33.63 10.08 -21.32
CA ASP A 246 34.69 10.88 -20.71
C ASP A 246 34.09 11.90 -19.73
N LYS A 247 34.42 11.72 -18.45
CA LYS A 247 33.95 12.56 -17.35
C LYS A 247 35.05 13.47 -16.79
N SER A 248 36.25 13.52 -17.39
CA SER A 248 37.40 14.22 -16.80
C SER A 248 37.21 15.72 -16.64
N ASP A 249 36.41 16.32 -17.53
CA ASP A 249 36.17 17.75 -17.60
C ASP A 249 34.78 18.15 -17.05
N VAL A 250 34.07 17.21 -16.40
CA VAL A 250 32.75 17.50 -15.78
C VAL A 250 32.97 18.37 -14.55
N GLU A 251 32.36 19.56 -14.52
CA GLU A 251 32.39 20.46 -13.37
C GLU A 251 31.03 20.53 -12.65
N SER A 252 29.95 20.17 -13.34
CA SER A 252 28.58 20.34 -12.86
C SER A 252 27.66 19.16 -13.22
N VAL A 253 26.84 18.76 -12.25
CA VAL A 253 25.85 17.68 -12.40
C VAL A 253 24.47 18.20 -11.98
N VAL A 254 23.48 17.96 -12.82
CA VAL A 254 22.06 18.18 -12.50
C VAL A 254 21.36 16.84 -12.44
N VAL A 255 20.77 16.56 -11.28
CA VAL A 255 19.80 15.47 -11.11
C VAL A 255 18.42 16.09 -11.24
N MET A 256 17.69 15.70 -12.28
CA MET A 256 16.29 16.04 -12.46
C MET A 256 15.47 15.03 -11.68
N GLU A 257 14.69 15.46 -10.69
CA GLU A 257 13.86 14.55 -9.90
C GLU A 257 12.39 14.94 -10.05
N TYR A 258 11.60 14.03 -10.61
CA TYR A 258 10.16 14.20 -10.74
C TYR A 258 9.51 13.46 -9.57
N ILE A 259 8.87 14.21 -8.66
CA ILE A 259 8.34 13.68 -7.40
C ILE A 259 6.82 13.80 -7.42
N ILE A 260 6.15 12.68 -7.67
CA ILE A 260 4.72 12.53 -7.44
C ILE A 260 4.58 12.04 -6.00
N GLY A 261 4.12 12.91 -5.10
CA GLY A 261 4.19 12.64 -3.66
C GLY A 261 3.19 11.58 -3.19
N SER A 262 2.08 11.39 -3.91
CA SER A 262 1.05 10.37 -3.68
C SER A 262 0.62 10.22 -2.21
N ASP A 263 0.14 9.03 -1.87
CA ASP A 263 -0.22 8.64 -0.52
C ASP A 263 1.02 8.45 0.37
N LEU A 264 2.19 8.18 -0.21
CA LEU A 264 3.47 8.03 0.49
C LEU A 264 3.88 9.29 1.23
N GLU A 265 3.81 10.44 0.55
CA GLU A 265 3.99 11.73 1.21
C GLU A 265 2.77 12.01 2.11
N ASN A 266 1.53 11.76 1.68
CA ASN A 266 0.34 12.07 2.49
C ASN A 266 0.32 11.40 3.87
N LYS A 267 0.73 10.13 3.96
CA LYS A 267 0.61 9.27 5.14
C LYS A 267 1.84 9.35 6.03
N ILE A 268 3.04 9.20 5.45
CA ILE A 268 4.29 8.97 6.19
C ILE A 268 5.43 9.93 5.82
N GLY A 269 5.23 10.80 4.83
CA GLY A 269 6.19 11.85 4.49
C GLY A 269 7.47 11.32 3.83
N SER A 270 7.40 10.21 3.08
CA SER A 270 8.56 9.55 2.49
C SER A 270 9.39 10.47 1.59
N ALA A 271 8.75 11.19 0.67
CA ALA A 271 9.43 12.15 -0.20
C ALA A 271 10.15 13.24 0.63
N SER A 272 9.50 13.73 1.69
CA SER A 272 10.14 14.66 2.63
C SER A 272 11.34 14.07 3.39
N GLY A 273 11.33 12.76 3.64
CA GLY A 273 12.49 12.01 4.15
C GLY A 273 13.66 12.01 3.15
N ASN A 274 13.41 11.70 1.88
CA ASN A 274 14.44 11.73 0.84
C ASN A 274 14.95 13.16 0.58
N LEU A 275 14.07 14.16 0.55
CA LEU A 275 14.46 15.58 0.40
C LEU A 275 15.42 16.05 1.51
N LYS A 276 15.31 15.52 2.72
CA LYS A 276 16.26 15.78 3.80
C LYS A 276 17.63 15.16 3.51
N GLN A 277 17.67 13.93 3.01
CA GLN A 277 18.90 13.25 2.59
C GLN A 277 19.57 13.98 1.42
N ILE A 278 18.78 14.42 0.43
CA ILE A 278 19.25 15.22 -0.71
C ILE A 278 19.83 16.56 -0.22
N ALA A 279 19.20 17.20 0.77
CA ALA A 279 19.76 18.40 1.39
C ALA A 279 21.12 18.12 2.05
N ASP A 280 21.32 16.95 2.65
CA ASP A 280 22.61 16.60 3.26
C ASP A 280 23.67 16.18 2.23
N ALA A 281 23.29 15.50 1.14
CA ALA A 281 24.16 15.22 0.00
C ALA A 281 24.70 16.51 -0.64
N THR A 282 23.80 17.44 -0.98
CA THR A 282 24.16 18.71 -1.65
C THR A 282 24.96 19.68 -0.79
N LYS A 283 25.03 19.50 0.54
CA LYS A 283 25.95 20.27 1.42
C LYS A 283 27.41 19.84 1.27
N GLN A 284 27.65 18.64 0.77
CA GLN A 284 28.99 18.05 0.79
C GLN A 284 29.91 18.62 -0.29
N GLY A 285 29.34 19.22 -1.34
CA GLY A 285 30.08 19.93 -2.38
C GLY A 285 29.15 20.68 -3.33
N SER A 286 29.73 21.56 -4.14
CA SER A 286 28.98 22.54 -4.95
C SER A 286 28.67 22.07 -6.38
N ALA A 287 29.18 20.91 -6.78
CA ALA A 287 29.05 20.42 -8.17
C ALA A 287 27.65 19.89 -8.49
N LEU A 288 26.88 19.51 -7.46
CA LEU A 288 25.59 18.85 -7.60
C LEU A 288 24.42 19.79 -7.30
N LYS A 289 23.43 19.77 -8.20
CA LYS A 289 22.11 20.38 -7.98
C LYS A 289 21.02 19.35 -8.24
N PHE A 290 20.04 19.30 -7.35
CA PHE A 290 18.77 18.65 -7.62
C PHE A 290 17.79 19.70 -8.10
N VAL A 291 17.28 19.54 -9.31
CA VAL A 291 16.20 20.34 -9.87
C VAL A 291 14.97 19.44 -9.89
N MET A 292 13.90 19.88 -9.23
CA MET A 292 12.80 18.99 -8.87
C MET A 292 11.47 19.61 -9.25
N GLU A 293 10.52 18.79 -9.68
CA GLU A 293 9.11 19.15 -9.67
C GLU A 293 8.38 18.29 -8.65
N CYS A 294 7.69 18.94 -7.72
CA CYS A 294 7.00 18.27 -6.62
C CYS A 294 5.51 18.59 -6.71
N GLY A 295 4.68 17.55 -6.72
CA GLY A 295 3.23 17.66 -6.80
C GLY A 295 2.56 16.34 -6.41
N GLY A 296 1.30 16.16 -6.78
CA GLY A 296 0.61 14.86 -6.62
C GLY A 296 0.24 14.46 -5.20
N SER A 297 0.41 15.34 -4.21
CA SER A 297 0.08 15.06 -2.80
C SER A 297 -0.64 16.23 -2.14
N TYR A 298 -1.54 15.92 -1.19
CA TYR A 298 -2.30 16.91 -0.44
C TYR A 298 -1.51 17.50 0.73
N ARG A 299 -0.43 16.83 1.17
CA ARG A 299 0.36 17.23 2.34
C ARG A 299 1.82 17.22 1.99
N TRP A 300 2.58 18.14 2.59
CA TRP A 300 4.03 18.15 2.50
C TRP A 300 4.66 18.43 3.86
N PHE A 301 5.67 17.63 4.22
CA PHE A 301 6.35 17.74 5.51
C PHE A 301 7.63 18.59 5.43
N THR A 302 8.16 18.75 4.22
CA THR A 302 9.31 19.61 3.91
C THR A 302 8.96 21.08 4.01
N SER A 303 9.72 21.82 4.82
CA SER A 303 9.56 23.28 4.95
C SER A 303 9.92 23.97 3.63
N GLY A 304 8.94 24.65 3.02
CA GLY A 304 9.12 25.40 1.77
C GLY A 304 8.26 24.87 0.61
N ILE A 305 7.73 23.66 0.74
CA ILE A 305 6.72 23.10 -0.16
C ILE A 305 5.34 23.30 0.47
N GLU A 306 4.40 23.85 -0.30
CA GLU A 306 3.05 24.15 0.19
C GLU A 306 2.12 22.94 0.02
N GLU A 307 1.19 22.75 0.96
CA GLU A 307 0.16 21.71 0.88
C GLU A 307 -0.77 21.96 -0.32
N ASN A 308 -1.23 20.90 -0.99
CA ASN A 308 -2.10 20.97 -2.18
C ASN A 308 -1.50 21.84 -3.31
N SER A 309 -0.19 21.79 -3.50
CA SER A 309 0.50 22.60 -4.51
C SER A 309 1.32 21.74 -5.46
N VAL A 310 1.54 22.28 -6.65
CA VAL A 310 2.54 21.81 -7.61
C VAL A 310 3.57 22.92 -7.79
N GLY A 311 4.85 22.58 -7.86
CA GLY A 311 5.89 23.57 -8.05
C GLY A 311 7.24 22.99 -8.41
N ARG A 312 8.12 23.86 -8.94
CA ARG A 312 9.52 23.51 -9.21
C ARG A 312 10.42 24.08 -8.14
N TYR A 313 11.40 23.28 -7.75
CA TYR A 313 12.30 23.53 -6.64
C TYR A 313 13.74 23.20 -7.05
N VAL A 314 14.69 23.84 -6.39
CA VAL A 314 16.11 23.50 -6.50
C VAL A 314 16.68 23.27 -5.11
N MET A 315 17.32 22.12 -4.92
CA MET A 315 18.17 21.86 -3.77
C MET A 315 19.64 22.03 -4.17
N GLU A 316 20.30 23.01 -3.56
CA GLU A 316 21.75 23.22 -3.69
C GLU A 316 22.32 23.69 -2.35
N ASN A 317 23.53 23.25 -2.01
CA ASN A 317 24.18 23.58 -0.73
C ASN A 317 23.30 23.29 0.51
N GLY A 318 22.41 22.29 0.42
CA GLY A 318 21.45 21.95 1.46
C GLY A 318 20.32 22.92 1.70
N GLN A 319 20.03 23.79 0.73
CA GLN A 319 18.92 24.73 0.79
C GLN A 319 17.94 24.45 -0.33
N LEU A 320 16.68 24.25 0.06
CA LEU A 320 15.55 24.14 -0.85
C LEU A 320 15.05 25.53 -1.22
N ASN A 321 15.03 25.83 -2.51
CA ASN A 321 14.49 27.08 -3.04
C ASN A 321 13.35 26.78 -4.02
N LYS A 322 12.16 27.35 -3.77
CA LYS A 322 11.08 27.35 -4.78
C LYS A 322 11.45 28.32 -5.89
N VAL A 323 11.45 27.83 -7.12
CA VAL A 323 11.88 28.59 -8.31
C VAL A 323 10.74 28.82 -9.29
N MET A 324 9.67 28.02 -9.23
CA MET A 324 8.45 28.22 -10.00
C MET A 324 7.22 27.70 -9.25
N ASP A 325 6.15 28.49 -9.26
CA ASP A 325 4.80 28.00 -8.93
C ASP A 325 4.18 27.42 -10.21
N ILE A 326 3.69 26.18 -10.13
CA ILE A 326 2.89 25.55 -11.18
C ILE A 326 1.42 25.60 -10.74
N ASP A 327 0.48 25.48 -11.68
CA ASP A 327 -0.94 25.45 -11.32
C ASP A 327 -1.21 24.25 -10.39
N GLN A 328 -1.85 24.50 -9.25
CA GLN A 328 -2.18 23.45 -8.28
C GLN A 328 -3.13 22.38 -8.84
N TYR A 329 -3.77 22.65 -9.99
CA TYR A 329 -4.63 21.70 -10.71
C TYR A 329 -3.90 20.94 -11.81
N THR A 330 -2.59 21.11 -11.94
CA THR A 330 -1.76 20.36 -12.87
C THR A 330 -1.73 18.88 -12.49
N THR A 331 -2.04 18.02 -13.46
CA THR A 331 -1.90 16.58 -13.34
C THR A 331 -0.45 16.18 -13.59
N MET A 332 0.23 15.79 -12.53
CA MET A 332 1.63 15.34 -12.54
C MET A 332 1.79 14.04 -13.33
N SER A 333 0.78 13.19 -13.33
CA SER A 333 0.77 11.93 -14.09
C SER A 333 0.44 12.12 -15.57
N SER A 334 0.99 13.16 -16.20
CA SER A 334 0.78 13.43 -17.63
C SER A 334 2.10 13.57 -18.40
N LYS A 335 2.15 13.00 -19.61
CA LYS A 335 3.28 13.15 -20.55
C LYS A 335 3.75 14.59 -20.69
N ASN A 336 2.79 15.51 -20.86
CA ASN A 336 3.09 16.91 -21.18
C ASN A 336 3.76 17.63 -20.01
N GLU A 337 3.37 17.32 -18.78
CA GLU A 337 3.98 17.94 -17.61
C GLU A 337 5.42 17.45 -17.41
N LEU A 338 5.66 16.13 -17.50
CA LEU A 338 7.02 15.58 -17.47
C LEU A 338 7.90 16.18 -18.58
N LEU A 339 7.38 16.31 -19.80
CA LEU A 339 8.09 16.95 -20.91
C LEU A 339 8.41 18.43 -20.63
N ASP A 340 7.45 19.18 -20.09
CA ASP A 340 7.65 20.59 -19.73
C ASP A 340 8.73 20.74 -18.66
N PHE A 341 8.70 19.88 -17.63
CA PHE A 341 9.71 19.85 -16.58
C PHE A 341 11.12 19.59 -17.12
N ILE A 342 11.29 18.58 -17.97
CA ILE A 342 12.60 18.23 -18.56
C ILE A 342 13.12 19.40 -19.42
N ASN A 343 12.27 19.94 -20.30
CA ASN A 343 12.66 21.06 -21.18
C ASN A 343 13.00 22.32 -20.39
N TRP A 344 12.17 22.64 -19.40
CA TRP A 344 12.41 23.80 -18.54
C TRP A 344 13.71 23.65 -17.76
N THR A 345 14.00 22.45 -17.23
CA THR A 345 15.25 22.19 -16.50
C THR A 345 16.45 22.33 -17.42
N LYS A 346 16.40 21.76 -18.64
CA LYS A 346 17.43 21.90 -19.67
C LYS A 346 17.76 23.36 -19.99
N GLU A 347 16.73 24.20 -20.09
CA GLU A 347 16.88 25.62 -20.43
C GLU A 347 17.44 26.47 -19.28
N ASN A 348 17.04 26.18 -18.04
CA ASN A 348 17.33 27.03 -16.88
C ASN A 348 18.53 26.56 -16.05
N TYR A 349 18.89 25.27 -16.14
CA TYR A 349 19.99 24.65 -15.40
C TYR A 349 20.90 23.86 -16.34
N PRO A 350 21.66 24.55 -17.23
CA PRO A 350 22.69 23.92 -18.05
C PRO A 350 23.77 23.27 -17.16
N ALA A 351 24.13 22.03 -17.45
CA ALA A 351 25.14 21.25 -16.75
C ALA A 351 25.89 20.32 -17.70
N ASP A 352 27.05 19.84 -17.29
CA ASP A 352 27.90 18.94 -18.08
C ASP A 352 27.36 17.49 -18.08
N ARG A 353 26.63 17.13 -17.02
CA ARG A 353 26.09 15.79 -16.79
C ARG A 353 24.66 15.87 -16.25
N TYR A 354 23.78 15.05 -16.82
CA TYR A 354 22.37 14.97 -16.43
C TYR A 354 21.96 13.58 -16.00
N MET A 355 21.22 13.48 -14.92
CA MET A 355 20.49 12.28 -14.50
C MET A 355 19.01 12.62 -14.38
N LEU A 356 18.13 11.66 -14.65
CA LEU A 356 16.69 11.77 -14.40
C LEU A 356 16.29 10.70 -13.39
N VAL A 357 15.61 11.10 -12.32
CA VAL A 357 15.06 10.20 -11.29
C VAL A 357 13.55 10.42 -11.22
N LEU A 358 12.81 9.34 -11.32
CA LEU A 358 11.36 9.29 -11.20
C LEU A 358 11.03 8.63 -9.86
N TRP A 359 10.46 9.39 -8.91
CA TRP A 359 10.20 8.96 -7.54
C TRP A 359 8.70 8.87 -7.30
N ASP A 360 8.17 7.69 -6.89
CA ASP A 360 6.82 7.40 -6.36
C ASP A 360 6.55 5.86 -6.38
N HIS A 361 5.30 5.41 -6.57
CA HIS A 361 4.93 4.04 -6.95
C HIS A 361 5.34 3.67 -8.38
N GLY A 362 5.39 2.37 -8.65
CA GLY A 362 5.57 1.84 -10.00
C GLY A 362 4.85 0.50 -10.15
N GLY A 363 4.55 0.13 -11.38
CA GLY A 363 3.89 -1.13 -11.72
C GLY A 363 4.32 -1.64 -13.09
N GLY A 364 5.62 -1.52 -13.39
CA GLY A 364 6.24 -2.05 -14.59
C GLY A 364 5.60 -1.55 -15.89
N LEU A 365 5.69 -2.38 -16.93
CA LEU A 365 5.15 -2.06 -18.25
C LEU A 365 3.63 -1.93 -18.28
N SER A 366 2.89 -2.73 -17.49
CA SER A 366 1.42 -2.81 -17.49
C SER A 366 0.75 -1.56 -16.91
N SER A 367 1.39 -0.93 -15.93
CA SER A 367 0.74 0.03 -15.03
C SER A 367 1.44 1.38 -14.94
N GLY A 368 2.69 1.44 -15.39
CA GLY A 368 3.47 2.66 -15.46
C GLY A 368 4.02 3.11 -14.11
N TYR A 369 4.21 4.43 -13.98
CA TYR A 369 4.89 5.06 -12.85
C TYR A 369 4.03 6.17 -12.22
N GLY A 370 4.13 6.29 -10.90
CA GLY A 370 3.56 7.35 -10.06
C GLY A 370 2.05 7.36 -9.94
N GLN A 371 1.54 8.02 -8.91
CA GLN A 371 0.13 8.13 -8.54
C GLN A 371 -0.20 9.55 -8.10
N ASP A 372 -0.86 10.31 -8.96
CA ASP A 372 -1.32 11.65 -8.62
C ASP A 372 -2.60 11.61 -7.79
N ASP A 373 -2.43 11.62 -6.47
CA ASP A 373 -3.53 11.68 -5.50
C ASP A 373 -4.28 13.02 -5.57
N LEU A 374 -3.60 14.12 -5.92
CA LEU A 374 -4.14 15.48 -5.86
C LEU A 374 -5.01 15.83 -7.08
N ASN A 375 -4.54 15.48 -8.28
CA ASN A 375 -5.09 15.88 -9.57
C ASN A 375 -5.19 14.69 -10.53
N ARG A 376 -6.04 13.71 -10.18
CA ARG A 376 -6.32 12.53 -11.00
C ARG A 376 -6.68 12.87 -12.45
N ARG A 377 -6.33 11.97 -13.37
CA ARG A 377 -6.64 12.15 -14.79
C ARG A 377 -8.15 12.06 -15.03
N ASN A 378 -8.65 12.86 -15.97
CA ASN A 378 -10.08 12.91 -16.31
C ASN A 378 -10.44 12.04 -17.52
N ASP A 379 -9.46 11.37 -18.14
CA ASP A 379 -9.61 10.53 -19.32
C ASP A 379 -9.88 9.04 -19.00
N GLY A 380 -9.93 8.70 -17.70
CA GLY A 380 -10.20 7.34 -17.24
C GLY A 380 -8.99 6.41 -17.26
N THR A 381 -7.78 6.91 -17.57
CA THR A 381 -6.54 6.11 -17.54
C THR A 381 -5.87 6.13 -16.16
N GLY A 382 -6.66 6.25 -15.09
CA GLY A 382 -6.18 6.26 -13.72
C GLY A 382 -5.45 7.53 -13.29
N SER A 383 -4.45 7.37 -12.44
CA SER A 383 -3.67 8.45 -11.81
C SER A 383 -2.17 8.32 -12.09
N THR A 384 -1.76 7.41 -12.97
CA THR A 384 -0.35 7.09 -13.28
C THR A 384 0.07 7.58 -14.66
N ILE A 385 1.38 7.66 -14.91
CA ILE A 385 1.95 7.93 -16.23
C ILE A 385 2.45 6.62 -16.85
N MET A 386 1.97 6.30 -18.05
CA MET A 386 2.33 5.05 -18.73
C MET A 386 3.75 5.09 -19.30
N VAL A 387 4.36 3.92 -19.53
CA VAL A 387 5.73 3.83 -20.06
C VAL A 387 5.87 4.50 -21.43
N ASP A 388 4.88 4.34 -22.32
CA ASP A 388 4.89 5.00 -23.64
C ASP A 388 4.87 6.54 -23.52
N GLU A 389 4.17 7.07 -22.53
CA GLU A 389 4.12 8.49 -22.21
C GLU A 389 5.47 9.00 -21.69
N ILE A 390 6.11 8.26 -20.78
CA ILE A 390 7.44 8.58 -20.22
C ILE A 390 8.51 8.60 -21.32
N VAL A 391 8.59 7.52 -22.09
CA VAL A 391 9.55 7.38 -23.21
C VAL A 391 9.32 8.47 -24.24
N SER A 392 8.06 8.79 -24.53
CA SER A 392 7.72 9.89 -25.44
C SER A 392 8.14 11.25 -24.91
N ALA A 393 7.94 11.55 -23.62
CA ALA A 393 8.40 12.80 -23.01
C ALA A 393 9.93 12.93 -23.08
N ILE A 394 10.66 11.87 -22.75
CA ILE A 394 12.12 11.83 -22.85
C ILE A 394 12.58 12.04 -24.30
N LYS A 395 11.97 11.32 -25.25
CA LYS A 395 12.25 11.46 -26.69
C LYS A 395 12.01 12.88 -27.18
N ASP A 396 10.85 13.45 -26.87
CA ASP A 396 10.42 14.76 -27.35
C ASP A 396 11.27 15.91 -26.75
N SER A 397 11.88 15.71 -25.58
CA SER A 397 12.84 16.65 -24.98
C SER A 397 14.17 16.75 -25.75
N GLY A 398 14.51 15.70 -26.51
CA GLY A 398 15.79 15.55 -27.19
C GLY A 398 17.00 15.53 -26.25
N MET A 399 16.81 15.27 -24.95
CA MET A 399 17.90 15.12 -23.99
C MET A 399 18.54 13.73 -24.04
N LYS A 400 19.79 13.66 -23.58
CA LYS A 400 20.48 12.43 -23.23
C LYS A 400 20.85 12.49 -21.75
N PHE A 401 20.78 11.35 -21.09
CA PHE A 401 21.06 11.22 -19.67
C PHE A 401 22.23 10.27 -19.45
N ASP A 402 23.04 10.54 -18.44
CA ASP A 402 24.05 9.60 -17.99
C ASP A 402 23.37 8.41 -17.29
N MET A 403 22.31 8.69 -16.53
CA MET A 403 21.48 7.65 -15.90
C MET A 403 20.02 8.09 -15.88
N ILE A 404 19.12 7.15 -16.18
CA ILE A 404 17.70 7.26 -15.82
C ILE A 404 17.42 6.28 -14.69
N GLY A 405 16.77 6.77 -13.65
CA GLY A 405 16.48 6.07 -12.42
C GLY A 405 15.00 6.05 -12.11
N PHE A 406 14.50 4.93 -11.60
CA PHE A 406 13.17 4.85 -10.99
C PHE A 406 13.35 4.45 -9.53
N ASP A 407 13.06 5.37 -8.62
CA ASP A 407 12.86 5.09 -7.19
C ASP A 407 11.39 4.73 -7.01
N ALA A 408 11.02 3.62 -7.67
CA ALA A 408 9.67 3.10 -7.83
C ALA A 408 9.70 1.58 -8.05
N CYS A 409 8.63 0.91 -7.63
CA CYS A 409 8.46 -0.55 -7.71
C CYS A 409 8.39 -1.06 -9.15
N LEU A 410 8.84 -2.30 -9.37
CA LEU A 410 8.59 -3.09 -10.58
C LEU A 410 9.12 -2.51 -11.91
N MET A 411 9.89 -1.43 -11.90
CA MET A 411 10.27 -0.78 -13.15
C MET A 411 11.39 -1.51 -13.93
N GLN A 412 12.19 -2.38 -13.29
CA GLN A 412 13.40 -2.99 -13.85
C GLN A 412 13.12 -4.10 -14.89
N ASP A 413 12.41 -3.75 -15.95
CA ASP A 413 12.06 -4.61 -17.09
C ASP A 413 13.01 -4.39 -18.28
N ILE A 414 13.32 -5.45 -19.02
CA ILE A 414 14.12 -5.33 -20.25
C ILE A 414 13.42 -4.54 -21.35
N GLU A 415 12.09 -4.55 -21.40
CA GLU A 415 11.26 -3.78 -22.31
C GLU A 415 11.45 -2.28 -22.06
N ILE A 416 11.38 -1.88 -20.79
CA ILE A 416 11.61 -0.49 -20.37
C ILE A 416 13.06 -0.11 -20.67
N ALA A 417 14.03 -0.96 -20.34
CA ALA A 417 15.43 -0.73 -20.66
C ALA A 417 15.65 -0.54 -22.18
N LYS A 418 15.02 -1.38 -23.01
CA LYS A 418 15.08 -1.29 -24.48
C LYS A 418 14.53 0.06 -24.99
N LEU A 419 13.45 0.55 -24.40
CA LEU A 419 12.84 1.82 -24.79
C LEU A 419 13.65 3.05 -24.33
N LEU A 420 14.37 2.93 -23.21
CA LEU A 420 15.25 3.97 -22.68
C LEU A 420 16.64 3.98 -23.31
N GLU A 421 17.09 2.86 -23.91
CA GLU A 421 18.42 2.70 -24.50
C GLU A 421 18.85 3.87 -25.40
N PRO A 422 18.00 4.42 -26.28
CA PRO A 422 18.43 5.50 -27.14
C PRO A 422 18.74 6.80 -26.39
N TYR A 423 18.33 6.95 -25.13
CA TYR A 423 18.31 8.23 -24.40
C TYR A 423 19.18 8.27 -23.15
N ALA A 424 19.66 7.13 -22.64
CA ALA A 424 20.52 7.11 -21.46
C ALA A 424 21.63 6.06 -21.54
N ASP A 425 22.75 6.27 -20.84
CA ASP A 425 23.82 5.26 -20.76
C ASP A 425 23.52 4.16 -19.76
N TYR A 426 22.89 4.50 -18.63
CA TYR A 426 22.54 3.54 -17.59
C TYR A 426 21.09 3.66 -17.13
N TYR A 427 20.59 2.56 -16.62
CA TYR A 427 19.26 2.39 -16.10
C TYR A 427 19.30 1.76 -14.69
N LEU A 428 18.68 2.39 -13.70
CA LEU A 428 18.70 1.95 -12.29
C LEU A 428 17.27 1.88 -11.73
N ALA A 429 16.78 0.68 -11.42
CA ALA A 429 15.47 0.47 -10.80
C ALA A 429 15.39 -0.88 -10.07
N ALA A 430 14.20 -1.20 -9.56
CA ALA A 430 13.87 -2.43 -8.85
C ALA A 430 12.99 -3.37 -9.69
N GLU A 431 13.26 -4.68 -9.61
CA GLU A 431 12.43 -5.74 -10.20
C GLU A 431 11.21 -6.07 -9.33
N GLU A 432 11.24 -5.67 -8.06
CA GLU A 432 10.25 -6.00 -7.03
C GLU A 432 9.69 -4.71 -6.40
N SER A 433 8.71 -4.85 -5.51
CA SER A 433 8.29 -3.76 -4.64
C SER A 433 9.44 -3.25 -3.78
N GLU A 434 9.61 -1.92 -3.78
CA GLU A 434 10.54 -1.24 -2.91
C GLU A 434 9.88 -0.91 -1.55
N PRO A 435 10.65 -0.84 -0.45
CA PRO A 435 10.12 -0.31 0.82
C PRO A 435 9.96 1.20 0.76
N SER A 436 9.07 1.76 1.58
CA SER A 436 8.65 3.17 1.51
C SER A 436 9.77 4.22 1.63
N GLY A 437 10.99 3.83 2.04
CA GLY A 437 12.17 4.69 2.08
C GLY A 437 12.85 4.91 0.73
N GLY A 438 12.74 3.97 -0.20
CA GLY A 438 13.35 4.07 -1.52
C GLY A 438 14.88 4.08 -1.49
N TRP A 439 15.50 4.96 -2.27
CA TRP A 439 16.95 5.09 -2.33
C TRP A 439 17.52 5.85 -1.13
N PHE A 440 18.76 5.52 -0.73
CA PHE A 440 19.50 6.30 0.24
C PHE A 440 20.36 7.38 -0.43
N TYR A 441 19.84 8.61 -0.50
CA TYR A 441 20.43 9.69 -1.29
C TYR A 441 21.73 10.25 -0.67
N THR A 442 21.89 10.20 0.65
CA THR A 442 22.98 10.93 1.32
C THR A 442 24.38 10.49 0.86
N SER A 443 24.60 9.18 0.70
CA SER A 443 25.94 8.64 0.45
C SER A 443 26.39 8.86 -1.00
N ALA A 444 25.72 8.23 -1.97
CA ALA A 444 26.11 8.26 -3.38
C ALA A 444 26.11 9.68 -3.96
N PHE A 445 25.06 10.45 -3.72
CA PHE A 445 24.97 11.83 -4.20
C PHE A 445 25.90 12.77 -3.42
N GLY A 446 26.25 12.46 -2.18
CA GLY A 446 27.28 13.17 -1.43
C GLY A 446 28.68 12.98 -2.04
N LYS A 447 29.00 11.79 -2.57
CA LYS A 447 30.21 11.55 -3.36
C LYS A 447 30.18 12.36 -4.66
N LEU A 448 29.06 12.31 -5.38
CA LEU A 448 28.87 13.05 -6.63
C LEU A 448 28.97 14.58 -6.44
N ALA A 449 28.50 15.10 -5.30
CA ALA A 449 28.62 16.52 -4.96
C ALA A 449 30.08 16.97 -4.74
N LYS A 450 30.94 16.09 -4.21
CA LYS A 450 32.37 16.34 -3.99
C LYS A 450 33.20 16.16 -5.26
N ASP A 451 32.85 15.16 -6.05
CA ASP A 451 33.55 14.77 -7.26
C ASP A 451 32.52 14.43 -8.35
N PRO A 452 32.24 15.37 -9.27
CA PRO A 452 31.29 15.14 -10.36
C PRO A 452 31.85 14.21 -11.45
N THR A 453 33.15 13.92 -11.42
CA THR A 453 33.84 13.08 -12.42
C THR A 453 33.72 11.58 -12.14
N ILE A 454 33.16 11.19 -10.99
CA ILE A 454 33.03 9.78 -10.60
C ILE A 454 32.31 8.96 -11.68
N PRO A 455 32.82 7.78 -12.05
CA PRO A 455 32.14 6.88 -12.98
C PRO A 455 30.72 6.56 -12.51
N THR A 456 29.78 6.48 -13.45
CA THR A 456 28.36 6.19 -13.14
C THR A 456 28.19 4.83 -12.48
N GLU A 457 28.98 3.84 -12.90
CA GLU A 457 28.99 2.50 -12.30
C GLU A 457 29.41 2.56 -10.82
N GLU A 458 30.43 3.35 -10.48
CA GLU A 458 30.87 3.53 -9.09
C GLU A 458 29.82 4.28 -8.26
N PHE A 459 29.21 5.33 -8.84
CA PHE A 459 28.12 6.07 -8.21
C PHE A 459 26.91 5.15 -7.91
N ALA A 460 26.45 4.40 -8.90
CA ALA A 460 25.27 3.55 -8.76
C ALA A 460 25.54 2.34 -7.85
N ARG A 461 26.76 1.78 -7.86
CA ARG A 461 27.17 0.77 -6.87
C ARG A 461 27.08 1.29 -5.44
N GLU A 462 27.37 2.57 -5.21
CA GLU A 462 27.15 3.17 -3.88
C GLU A 462 25.66 3.24 -3.53
N VAL A 463 24.77 3.55 -4.49
CA VAL A 463 23.31 3.51 -4.26
C VAL A 463 22.90 2.09 -3.87
N ILE A 464 23.27 1.10 -4.68
CA ILE A 464 22.97 -0.33 -4.46
C ILE A 464 23.55 -0.83 -3.13
N GLY A 465 24.81 -0.52 -2.82
CA GLY A 465 25.50 -0.97 -1.61
C GLY A 465 24.95 -0.36 -0.31
N THR A 466 24.16 0.71 -0.39
CA THR A 466 23.44 1.25 0.78
C THR A 466 22.00 0.74 0.89
N TYR A 467 21.46 0.17 -0.19
CA TYR A 467 20.05 -0.13 -0.34
C TYR A 467 19.55 -1.13 0.70
N ASP A 468 20.25 -2.27 0.84
CA ASP A 468 19.85 -3.32 1.78
C ASP A 468 19.90 -2.86 3.24
N GLU A 469 20.97 -2.15 3.64
CA GLU A 469 21.10 -1.65 5.01
C GLU A 469 20.05 -0.57 5.32
N TYR A 470 19.87 0.38 4.40
CA TYR A 470 18.88 1.44 4.55
C TYR A 470 17.47 0.87 4.67
N ASN A 471 17.11 -0.04 3.77
CA ASN A 471 15.78 -0.61 3.73
C ASN A 471 15.50 -1.57 4.90
N LYS A 472 16.51 -2.23 5.49
CA LYS A 472 16.33 -2.95 6.77
C LYS A 472 15.89 -2.05 7.93
N HIS A 473 16.26 -0.76 7.92
CA HIS A 473 15.82 0.22 8.92
C HIS A 473 14.43 0.80 8.63
N MET A 474 14.03 0.82 7.36
CA MET A 474 12.78 1.43 6.90
C MET A 474 11.62 0.42 6.83
N ALA A 475 11.93 -0.84 6.56
CA ALA A 475 10.97 -1.91 6.39
C ALA A 475 10.53 -2.52 7.73
N ALA A 476 9.36 -3.16 7.74
CA ALA A 476 8.98 -4.02 8.85
C ALA A 476 9.99 -5.18 8.98
N GLU A 477 10.20 -5.73 10.19
CA GLU A 477 11.10 -6.88 10.41
C GLU A 477 10.80 -8.08 9.47
N THR A 478 9.59 -8.10 8.91
CA THR A 478 9.04 -9.13 8.02
C THR A 478 9.42 -8.99 6.55
N GLU A 479 9.96 -7.85 6.12
CA GLU A 479 10.18 -7.53 4.70
C GLU A 479 11.65 -7.61 4.27
N GLN A 480 12.56 -7.98 5.18
CA GLN A 480 14.01 -7.81 5.03
C GLN A 480 14.72 -8.61 3.90
N ASN A 481 14.01 -9.51 3.20
CA ASN A 481 14.55 -10.33 2.10
C ASN A 481 13.90 -10.05 0.72
N LYS A 482 13.15 -8.95 0.57
CA LYS A 482 12.38 -8.65 -0.67
C LYS A 482 12.90 -7.44 -1.45
N PHE A 483 14.07 -6.91 -1.10
CA PHE A 483 14.59 -5.71 -1.73
C PHE A 483 15.34 -6.10 -3.00
N THR A 484 15.01 -5.51 -4.15
CA THR A 484 15.78 -5.66 -5.38
C THR A 484 16.14 -4.28 -5.92
N ILE A 485 17.37 -4.14 -6.39
CA ILE A 485 17.81 -2.97 -7.16
C ILE A 485 19.01 -3.37 -8.01
N SER A 486 19.02 -2.95 -9.27
CA SER A 486 20.13 -3.24 -10.17
C SER A 486 20.41 -2.12 -11.16
N LEU A 487 21.68 -2.02 -11.56
CA LEU A 487 22.16 -1.12 -12.59
C LEU A 487 22.33 -1.87 -13.90
N VAL A 488 21.67 -1.41 -14.95
CA VAL A 488 21.78 -1.91 -16.32
C VAL A 488 22.57 -0.93 -17.18
N ASP A 489 23.53 -1.47 -17.94
CA ASP A 489 24.22 -0.76 -19.02
C ASP A 489 23.39 -0.86 -20.30
N LEU A 490 22.72 0.24 -20.65
CA LEU A 490 21.78 0.28 -21.75
C LEU A 490 22.43 -0.04 -23.08
N THR A 491 23.74 0.21 -23.24
CA THR A 491 24.44 -0.05 -24.50
C THR A 491 24.46 -1.54 -24.88
N TYR A 492 24.29 -2.45 -23.91
CA TYR A 492 24.19 -3.90 -24.12
C TYR A 492 22.75 -4.41 -24.30
N VAL A 493 21.74 -3.59 -24.02
CA VAL A 493 20.33 -4.01 -24.06
C VAL A 493 19.86 -4.25 -25.49
N ASN A 494 20.25 -3.42 -26.46
CA ASN A 494 19.88 -3.64 -27.87
C ASN A 494 20.32 -5.03 -28.39
N PRO A 495 21.60 -5.43 -28.27
CA PRO A 495 22.04 -6.77 -28.67
C PRO A 495 21.31 -7.91 -27.94
N ALA A 496 21.02 -7.74 -26.64
CA ALA A 496 20.28 -8.74 -25.87
C ALA A 496 18.82 -8.84 -26.34
N TYR A 497 18.16 -7.71 -26.55
CA TYR A 497 16.77 -7.68 -27.00
C TYR A 497 16.61 -8.22 -28.43
N GLU A 498 17.57 -7.99 -29.34
CA GLU A 498 17.58 -8.61 -30.67
C GLU A 498 17.65 -10.14 -30.62
N LYS A 499 18.30 -10.71 -29.60
CA LYS A 499 18.30 -12.16 -29.34
C LYS A 499 16.98 -12.63 -28.71
N LEU A 500 16.37 -11.83 -27.83
CA LEU A 500 15.02 -12.11 -27.31
C LEU A 500 13.97 -12.07 -28.41
N GLU A 501 14.04 -11.14 -29.36
CA GLU A 501 13.15 -11.12 -30.52
C GLU A 501 13.26 -12.42 -31.35
N GLN A 502 14.46 -12.98 -31.46
CA GLN A 502 14.65 -14.30 -32.11
C GLN A 502 14.01 -15.42 -31.29
N LEU A 503 14.08 -15.37 -29.96
CA LEU A 503 13.37 -16.30 -29.08
C LEU A 503 11.85 -16.20 -29.30
N PHE A 504 11.27 -15.00 -29.25
CA PHE A 504 9.82 -14.81 -29.43
C PHE A 504 9.33 -15.31 -30.80
N VAL A 505 10.11 -15.09 -31.87
CA VAL A 505 9.79 -15.63 -33.20
C VAL A 505 9.78 -17.16 -33.18
N LYS A 506 10.76 -17.80 -32.52
CA LYS A 506 10.83 -19.27 -32.41
C LYS A 506 9.72 -19.83 -31.53
N GLN A 507 9.47 -19.23 -30.37
CA GLN A 507 8.39 -19.59 -29.46
C GLN A 507 7.04 -19.53 -30.16
N LYS A 508 6.77 -18.45 -30.91
CA LYS A 508 5.57 -18.35 -31.74
C LYS A 508 5.45 -19.51 -32.74
N GLN A 509 6.53 -19.87 -33.42
CA GLN A 509 6.52 -21.00 -34.37
C GLN A 509 6.27 -22.33 -33.66
N ALA A 510 6.86 -22.52 -32.48
CA ALA A 510 6.78 -23.73 -31.68
C ALA A 510 5.35 -23.95 -31.13
N ILE A 511 4.76 -22.92 -30.50
CA ILE A 511 3.37 -23.02 -30.00
C ILE A 511 2.38 -23.28 -31.14
N LEU A 512 2.61 -22.74 -32.34
CA LEU A 512 1.72 -23.01 -33.48
C LEU A 512 1.92 -24.42 -34.08
N ALA A 513 3.02 -25.09 -33.75
CA ALA A 513 3.36 -26.40 -34.26
C ALA A 513 2.89 -27.53 -33.34
N LEU A 514 3.13 -27.43 -32.03
CA LEU A 514 2.90 -28.51 -31.06
C LEU A 514 2.37 -27.99 -29.72
N GLU A 515 1.40 -28.73 -29.15
CA GLU A 515 0.89 -28.49 -27.78
C GLU A 515 1.98 -28.66 -26.70
N SER A 516 2.97 -29.55 -26.93
CA SER A 516 4.09 -29.76 -26.01
C SER A 516 4.98 -28.52 -25.87
N ASP A 517 5.25 -27.83 -26.98
CA ASP A 517 6.11 -26.65 -26.96
C ASP A 517 5.43 -25.48 -26.22
N TYR A 518 4.10 -25.37 -26.33
CA TYR A 518 3.33 -24.45 -25.49
C TYR A 518 3.44 -24.81 -24.01
N ALA A 519 3.31 -26.10 -23.67
CA ALA A 519 3.47 -26.57 -22.30
C ALA A 519 4.88 -26.26 -21.75
N ASP A 520 5.95 -26.51 -22.51
CA ASP A 520 7.32 -26.25 -22.09
C ASP A 520 7.58 -24.76 -21.80
N ILE A 521 7.06 -23.86 -22.66
CA ILE A 521 7.14 -22.40 -22.46
C ILE A 521 6.38 -21.97 -21.20
N SER A 522 5.23 -22.59 -20.95
CA SER A 522 4.34 -22.24 -19.84
C SER A 522 4.88 -22.77 -18.51
N LEU A 523 5.41 -24.00 -18.49
CA LEU A 523 6.10 -24.57 -17.35
C LEU A 523 7.35 -23.75 -16.99
N ALA A 524 8.09 -23.29 -18.00
CA ALA A 524 9.23 -22.41 -17.77
C ALA A 524 8.81 -21.11 -17.09
N ALA A 525 7.77 -20.44 -17.60
CA ALA A 525 7.24 -19.21 -17.02
C ALA A 525 6.70 -19.41 -15.59
N ASN A 526 5.93 -20.47 -15.37
CA ASN A 526 5.35 -20.81 -14.06
C ASN A 526 6.42 -21.19 -13.01
N SER A 527 7.55 -21.74 -13.45
CA SER A 527 8.64 -22.15 -12.56
C SER A 527 9.63 -21.03 -12.25
N SER A 528 9.51 -19.88 -12.92
CA SER A 528 10.40 -18.75 -12.74
C SER A 528 10.07 -17.94 -11.50
N TYR A 529 11.10 -17.33 -10.92
CA TYR A 529 10.90 -16.31 -9.90
C TYR A 529 9.97 -15.23 -10.44
N THR A 530 8.86 -15.07 -9.74
CA THR A 530 7.78 -14.18 -10.13
C THR A 530 7.71 -13.04 -9.14
N PHE A 531 7.66 -11.81 -9.65
CA PHE A 531 7.56 -10.61 -8.84
C PHE A 531 6.09 -10.29 -8.54
N MET A 532 5.83 -9.29 -7.69
CA MET A 532 4.49 -8.93 -7.25
C MET A 532 3.40 -9.00 -8.34
N ASN A 533 2.27 -9.63 -8.00
CA ASN A 533 1.08 -9.86 -8.84
C ASN A 533 1.26 -10.76 -10.08
N SER A 534 2.40 -11.43 -10.20
CA SER A 534 2.67 -12.36 -11.29
C SER A 534 2.61 -11.78 -12.69
N GLU A 535 2.90 -10.48 -12.80
CA GLU A 535 2.90 -9.76 -14.08
C GLU A 535 4.26 -9.79 -14.79
N GLN A 536 5.33 -9.90 -14.01
CA GLN A 536 6.71 -9.95 -14.49
C GLN A 536 7.48 -11.05 -13.78
N ILE A 537 8.39 -11.68 -14.51
CA ILE A 537 9.22 -12.80 -14.02
C ILE A 537 10.70 -12.53 -14.30
N ASP A 538 11.58 -13.14 -13.52
CA ASP A 538 13.02 -13.00 -13.71
C ASP A 538 13.44 -13.59 -15.06
N LEU A 539 14.08 -12.77 -15.88
CA LEU A 539 14.37 -13.13 -17.26
C LEU A 539 15.44 -14.21 -17.36
N VAL A 540 16.46 -14.19 -16.50
CA VAL A 540 17.53 -15.20 -16.54
C VAL A 540 17.01 -16.52 -16.00
N ASP A 541 16.20 -16.49 -14.96
CA ASP A 541 15.57 -17.68 -14.39
C ASP A 541 14.60 -18.33 -15.39
N TYR A 542 13.82 -17.53 -16.10
CA TYR A 542 12.99 -17.99 -17.23
C TYR A 542 13.80 -18.68 -18.32
N LEU A 543 14.91 -18.08 -18.76
CA LEU A 543 15.75 -18.69 -19.78
C LEU A 543 16.37 -20.02 -19.30
N ASN A 544 16.77 -20.09 -18.03
CA ASN A 544 17.29 -21.33 -17.45
C ASN A 544 16.20 -22.41 -17.37
N ASN A 545 15.00 -22.05 -16.90
CA ASN A 545 13.86 -22.96 -16.82
C ASN A 545 13.41 -23.43 -18.20
N LEU A 546 13.40 -22.54 -19.20
CA LEU A 546 13.09 -22.90 -20.58
C LEU A 546 14.08 -23.93 -21.14
N GLY A 547 15.37 -23.78 -20.84
CA GLY A 547 16.37 -24.80 -21.22
C GLY A 547 16.24 -26.12 -20.47
N MET A 548 15.57 -26.12 -19.32
CA MET A 548 15.28 -27.35 -18.57
C MET A 548 13.96 -28.02 -19.00
N SER A 549 12.98 -27.25 -19.47
CA SER A 549 11.67 -27.73 -19.91
C SER A 549 11.62 -28.10 -21.39
N ASP A 550 12.38 -27.44 -22.27
CA ASP A 550 12.45 -27.75 -23.71
C ASP A 550 13.21 -29.06 -23.97
N TYR A 551 12.54 -30.21 -23.75
CA TYR A 551 13.16 -31.54 -23.79
C TYR A 551 13.73 -31.93 -25.16
N ASP A 552 13.16 -31.39 -26.24
CA ASP A 552 13.47 -31.78 -27.62
C ASP A 552 14.27 -30.71 -28.39
N ASP A 553 14.74 -29.64 -27.72
CA ASP A 553 15.35 -28.45 -28.33
C ASP A 553 14.45 -27.85 -29.45
N SER A 554 13.12 -27.95 -29.32
CA SER A 554 12.15 -27.57 -30.35
C SER A 554 11.94 -26.06 -30.39
N VAL A 555 12.02 -25.40 -29.24
CA VAL A 555 11.91 -23.94 -29.10
C VAL A 555 13.26 -23.30 -29.37
N MET A 556 14.29 -23.72 -28.65
CA MET A 556 15.65 -23.18 -28.80
C MET A 556 16.68 -24.14 -28.22
N SER A 557 17.81 -24.32 -28.90
CA SER A 557 18.85 -25.22 -28.39
C SER A 557 19.48 -24.71 -27.08
N ASP A 558 19.92 -25.63 -26.22
CA ASP A 558 20.75 -25.35 -25.02
C ASP A 558 21.90 -24.36 -25.24
N SER A 559 22.51 -24.39 -26.42
CA SER A 559 23.62 -23.50 -26.78
C SER A 559 23.17 -22.07 -27.06
N GLU A 560 22.00 -21.92 -27.70
CA GLU A 560 21.40 -20.63 -28.01
C GLU A 560 20.78 -20.01 -26.75
N ILE A 561 20.17 -20.82 -25.88
CA ILE A 561 19.67 -20.37 -24.57
C ILE A 561 20.83 -19.83 -23.74
N ARG A 562 21.93 -20.57 -23.58
CA ARG A 562 23.11 -20.08 -22.86
C ARG A 562 23.70 -18.80 -23.45
N GLU A 563 23.74 -18.70 -24.78
CA GLU A 563 24.17 -17.47 -25.45
C GLU A 563 23.24 -16.31 -25.08
N LEU A 564 21.93 -16.47 -25.24
CA LEU A 564 20.94 -15.45 -24.88
C LEU A 564 21.03 -15.05 -23.40
N THR A 565 21.13 -16.01 -22.48
CA THR A 565 21.34 -15.76 -21.05
C THR A 565 22.60 -14.91 -20.82
N ALA A 566 23.71 -15.19 -21.51
CA ALA A 566 24.92 -14.38 -21.40
C ALA A 566 24.72 -12.93 -21.89
N TYR A 567 23.94 -12.72 -22.94
CA TYR A 567 23.59 -11.37 -23.42
C TYR A 567 22.73 -10.60 -22.42
N VAL A 568 21.74 -11.26 -21.81
CA VAL A 568 20.91 -10.66 -20.75
C VAL A 568 21.77 -10.31 -19.53
N GLN A 569 22.56 -11.25 -19.02
CA GLN A 569 23.43 -11.02 -17.86
C GLN A 569 24.48 -9.93 -18.11
N ALA A 570 24.97 -9.78 -19.35
CA ALA A 570 25.90 -8.71 -19.72
C ALA A 570 25.31 -7.30 -19.53
N CYS A 571 23.99 -7.15 -19.63
CA CYS A 571 23.31 -5.88 -19.39
C CYS A 571 23.45 -5.44 -17.92
N VAL A 572 23.40 -6.37 -16.97
CA VAL A 572 23.42 -6.08 -15.53
C VAL A 572 24.85 -5.80 -15.07
N VAL A 573 25.14 -4.55 -14.70
CA VAL A 573 26.43 -4.10 -14.17
C VAL A 573 26.62 -4.52 -12.72
N ALA A 574 25.59 -4.30 -11.90
CA ALA A 574 25.58 -4.60 -10.48
C ALA A 574 24.15 -4.77 -9.99
N ARG A 575 23.93 -5.58 -8.96
CA ARG A 575 22.67 -5.72 -8.24
C ARG A 575 22.90 -5.91 -6.75
N ASN A 576 21.90 -5.61 -5.92
CA ASN A 576 22.00 -5.86 -4.48
C ASN A 576 22.05 -7.36 -4.18
N ARG A 577 22.57 -7.71 -3.01
CA ARG A 577 22.77 -9.12 -2.61
C ARG A 577 21.67 -9.64 -1.69
N GLY A 578 20.95 -8.76 -1.00
CA GLY A 578 19.88 -9.10 -0.06
C GLY A 578 18.57 -9.61 -0.69
N CYS A 579 18.58 -10.05 -1.94
CA CYS A 579 17.42 -10.58 -2.65
C CYS A 579 17.32 -12.12 -2.52
N ALA A 580 16.16 -12.67 -2.90
CA ALA A 580 15.94 -14.13 -2.96
C ALA A 580 16.77 -14.81 -4.07
N ASP A 581 16.91 -16.13 -3.97
CA ASP A 581 17.48 -16.96 -5.03
C ASP A 581 16.56 -16.92 -6.27
N GLY A 582 17.14 -17.01 -7.47
CA GLY A 582 16.41 -16.87 -8.74
C GLY A 582 16.34 -15.44 -9.28
N ILE A 583 16.67 -14.41 -8.48
CA ILE A 583 16.71 -13.01 -8.93
C ILE A 583 18.08 -12.65 -9.52
N ASN A 584 18.10 -12.08 -10.72
CA ASN A 584 19.29 -11.84 -11.53
C ASN A 584 19.47 -10.39 -11.99
N GLY A 585 18.56 -9.48 -11.64
CA GLY A 585 18.71 -8.04 -11.86
C GLY A 585 18.01 -7.50 -13.10
N LEU A 586 17.20 -8.29 -13.80
CA LEU A 586 16.38 -7.84 -14.92
C LEU A 586 15.15 -8.75 -15.10
N ALA A 587 13.96 -8.16 -14.98
CA ALA A 587 12.70 -8.83 -15.25
C ALA A 587 12.29 -8.70 -16.73
N PHE A 588 11.26 -9.45 -17.12
CA PHE A 588 10.48 -9.16 -18.31
C PHE A 588 8.99 -9.38 -18.04
N THR A 589 8.14 -8.63 -18.72
CA THR A 589 6.69 -8.64 -18.48
C THR A 589 6.04 -9.85 -19.16
N PHE A 590 5.57 -10.82 -18.38
CA PHE A 590 4.86 -12.01 -18.88
C PHE A 590 3.74 -12.41 -17.91
N PRO A 591 2.52 -11.85 -18.07
CA PRO A 591 1.41 -12.04 -17.13
C PRO A 591 0.73 -13.40 -17.30
N TYR A 592 1.47 -14.48 -17.04
CA TYR A 592 1.06 -15.86 -17.24
C TYR A 592 -0.22 -16.24 -16.45
N GLU A 593 -0.37 -15.72 -15.25
CA GLU A 593 -1.50 -16.04 -14.35
C GLU A 593 -2.73 -15.14 -14.58
N SER A 594 -2.61 -14.05 -15.35
CA SER A 594 -3.65 -13.01 -15.47
C SER A 594 -3.83 -12.50 -16.90
N LEU A 595 -4.84 -13.04 -17.60
CA LEU A 595 -5.30 -12.52 -18.90
C LEU A 595 -5.87 -11.09 -18.80
N ALA A 596 -6.39 -10.69 -17.64
CA ALA A 596 -6.85 -9.32 -17.41
C ALA A 596 -5.67 -8.35 -17.49
N THR A 597 -4.57 -8.65 -16.78
CA THR A 597 -3.32 -7.88 -16.86
C THR A 597 -2.74 -7.88 -18.27
N PHE A 598 -2.83 -9.01 -19.01
CA PHE A 598 -2.33 -9.07 -20.38
C PHE A 598 -2.95 -8.00 -21.29
N THR A 599 -4.21 -7.63 -21.07
CA THR A 599 -4.88 -6.59 -21.88
C THR A 599 -4.14 -5.25 -21.83
N ASP A 600 -3.65 -4.86 -20.66
CA ASP A 600 -2.91 -3.60 -20.51
C ASP A 600 -1.46 -3.71 -20.97
N CYS A 601 -0.82 -4.86 -20.70
CA CYS A 601 0.48 -5.19 -21.28
C CYS A 601 0.48 -5.12 -22.83
N TRP A 602 -0.52 -5.72 -23.47
CA TRP A 602 -0.66 -5.71 -24.94
C TRP A 602 -0.78 -4.29 -25.49
N LYS A 603 -1.58 -3.43 -24.86
CA LYS A 603 -1.69 -2.01 -25.26
C LYS A 603 -0.34 -1.31 -25.19
N GLN A 604 0.45 -1.58 -24.14
CA GLN A 604 1.76 -0.97 -23.94
C GLN A 604 2.82 -1.51 -24.90
N LEU A 605 2.87 -2.83 -25.15
CA LEU A 605 3.74 -3.41 -26.18
C LEU A 605 3.47 -2.78 -27.56
N LYS A 606 2.20 -2.64 -27.92
CA LYS A 606 1.74 -2.02 -29.18
C LYS A 606 2.08 -0.53 -29.25
N ALA A 607 1.81 0.24 -28.19
CA ALA A 607 2.09 1.67 -28.13
C ALA A 607 3.59 1.97 -28.25
N ASN A 608 4.44 1.11 -27.68
CA ASN A 608 5.89 1.24 -27.69
C ASN A 608 6.57 0.61 -28.92
N GLY A 609 5.82 -0.07 -29.79
CA GLY A 609 6.35 -0.64 -31.03
C GLY A 609 7.17 -1.92 -30.84
N LEU A 610 6.93 -2.68 -29.77
CA LEU A 610 7.56 -3.96 -29.47
C LEU A 610 6.85 -5.11 -30.21
N ALA A 611 6.74 -4.97 -31.55
CA ALA A 611 5.85 -5.78 -32.38
C ALA A 611 6.16 -7.28 -32.37
N THR A 612 7.44 -7.68 -32.25
CA THR A 612 7.83 -9.10 -32.24
C THR A 612 7.31 -9.82 -31.00
N GLN A 613 7.42 -9.17 -29.83
CA GLN A 613 6.92 -9.69 -28.56
C GLN A 613 5.38 -9.66 -28.52
N GLU A 614 4.79 -8.55 -28.97
CA GLU A 614 3.32 -8.41 -29.10
C GLU A 614 2.70 -9.52 -29.96
N ASP A 615 3.32 -9.85 -31.10
CA ASP A 615 2.84 -10.87 -32.03
C ASP A 615 2.95 -12.30 -31.47
N PHE A 616 3.97 -12.59 -30.67
CA PHE A 616 4.08 -13.86 -29.94
C PHE A 616 3.02 -13.93 -28.82
N TYR A 617 2.94 -12.90 -27.97
CA TYR A 617 2.02 -12.88 -26.83
C TYR A 617 0.56 -12.96 -27.29
N THR A 618 0.21 -12.27 -28.37
CA THR A 618 -1.13 -12.34 -28.96
C THR A 618 -1.54 -13.78 -29.28
N ASP A 619 -0.67 -14.58 -29.92
CA ASP A 619 -0.98 -15.97 -30.23
C ASP A 619 -0.98 -16.84 -28.95
N TYR A 620 -0.01 -16.65 -28.05
CA TYR A 620 0.10 -17.38 -26.79
C TYR A 620 -1.13 -17.19 -25.89
N PHE A 621 -1.50 -15.95 -25.58
CA PHE A 621 -2.64 -15.66 -24.70
C PHE A 621 -3.98 -15.89 -25.40
N SER A 622 -4.04 -15.86 -26.74
CA SER A 622 -5.24 -16.32 -27.46
C SER A 622 -5.45 -17.83 -27.34
N ILE A 623 -4.37 -18.63 -27.34
CA ILE A 623 -4.45 -20.07 -27.04
C ILE A 623 -4.97 -20.28 -25.62
N MET A 624 -4.38 -19.59 -24.63
CA MET A 624 -4.83 -19.66 -23.24
C MET A 624 -6.31 -19.28 -23.10
N ALA A 625 -6.72 -18.12 -23.65
CA ALA A 625 -8.10 -17.64 -23.60
C ALA A 625 -9.08 -18.57 -24.33
N ALA A 626 -8.70 -19.14 -25.47
CA ALA A 626 -9.54 -20.10 -26.21
C ALA A 626 -9.68 -21.44 -25.47
N SER A 627 -8.67 -21.83 -24.69
CA SER A 627 -8.63 -23.09 -23.94
C SER A 627 -9.35 -23.01 -22.60
N ARG A 628 -9.57 -21.80 -22.08
CA ARG A 628 -10.30 -21.50 -20.83
C ARG A 628 -11.81 -21.69 -21.00
N GLU A 629 -12.24 -22.89 -21.39
CA GLU A 629 -13.63 -23.32 -21.19
C GLU A 629 -13.75 -23.91 -19.78
N SER A 630 -14.74 -23.46 -19.00
CA SER A 630 -14.97 -24.03 -17.67
C SER A 630 -15.20 -25.52 -17.77
N THR A 631 -14.33 -26.30 -17.15
CA THR A 631 -14.56 -27.74 -16.98
C THR A 631 -15.27 -28.02 -15.67
N ILE A 632 -15.47 -27.00 -14.82
CA ILE A 632 -16.14 -27.13 -13.55
C ILE A 632 -17.66 -27.16 -13.80
N PRO A 633 -18.37 -28.18 -13.28
CA PRO A 633 -19.83 -28.26 -13.37
C PRO A 633 -20.51 -26.99 -12.84
N GLU A 634 -21.57 -26.52 -13.52
CA GLU A 634 -22.39 -25.39 -13.04
C GLU A 634 -22.97 -25.61 -11.63
N ASP A 635 -23.09 -26.86 -11.20
CA ASP A 635 -23.56 -27.26 -9.87
C ASP A 635 -22.43 -27.48 -8.84
N SER A 636 -21.18 -27.17 -9.20
CA SER A 636 -20.07 -27.16 -8.24
C SER A 636 -20.10 -25.89 -7.37
N PRO A 637 -19.88 -25.98 -6.06
CA PRO A 637 -19.70 -24.81 -5.19
C PRO A 637 -18.50 -23.93 -5.56
N LEU A 638 -17.57 -24.43 -6.39
CA LEU A 638 -16.44 -23.66 -6.92
C LEU A 638 -16.80 -22.85 -8.18
N TYR A 639 -17.93 -23.14 -8.83
CA TYR A 639 -18.31 -22.50 -10.08
C TYR A 639 -18.48 -20.98 -9.92
N ASP A 640 -19.11 -20.53 -8.84
CA ASP A 640 -19.28 -19.12 -8.50
C ASP A 640 -17.99 -18.45 -7.96
N LEU A 641 -16.99 -19.25 -7.53
CA LEU A 641 -15.72 -18.75 -7.00
C LEU A 641 -14.69 -18.42 -8.09
N ILE A 642 -14.87 -18.97 -9.29
CA ILE A 642 -13.93 -18.83 -10.39
C ILE A 642 -14.51 -17.86 -11.40
N GLU A 643 -13.96 -16.65 -11.46
CA GLU A 643 -14.38 -15.63 -12.41
C GLU A 643 -13.90 -16.02 -13.83
N LEU A 644 -14.81 -16.57 -14.61
CA LEU A 644 -14.58 -16.87 -16.03
C LEU A 644 -14.96 -15.65 -16.86
N ILE A 645 -14.02 -14.72 -16.92
CA ILE A 645 -14.11 -13.60 -17.86
C ILE A 645 -13.91 -14.16 -19.27
N ASP A 646 -14.89 -13.93 -20.15
CA ASP A 646 -14.76 -14.26 -21.56
C ASP A 646 -13.93 -13.18 -22.26
N PHE A 647 -12.68 -13.51 -22.60
CA PHE A 647 -11.74 -12.61 -23.27
C PHE A 647 -11.89 -12.60 -24.80
N LYS A 648 -12.87 -13.31 -25.37
CA LYS A 648 -13.07 -13.38 -26.84
C LYS A 648 -13.45 -12.04 -27.48
N ASP A 649 -13.93 -11.09 -26.68
CA ASP A 649 -14.26 -9.73 -27.11
C ASP A 649 -13.06 -8.74 -26.99
N GLU A 650 -11.92 -9.17 -26.43
CA GLU A 650 -10.74 -8.33 -26.29
C GLU A 650 -10.08 -8.02 -27.64
N GLU A 651 -9.48 -6.83 -27.78
CA GLU A 651 -8.87 -6.38 -29.04
C GLU A 651 -7.68 -7.25 -29.48
N TRP A 652 -6.98 -7.85 -28.52
CA TRP A 652 -5.83 -8.72 -28.77
C TRP A 652 -6.24 -10.15 -29.12
N TYR A 653 -7.47 -10.57 -28.84
CA TYR A 653 -7.88 -11.96 -29.04
C TYR A 653 -7.92 -12.34 -30.52
N LYS A 654 -7.31 -13.48 -30.84
CA LYS A 654 -7.29 -14.06 -32.18
C LYS A 654 -8.06 -15.38 -32.21
N PRO A 655 -9.15 -15.48 -33.03
CA PRO A 655 -9.91 -16.71 -33.15
C PRO A 655 -9.14 -17.78 -33.93
N GLY A 656 -9.55 -19.04 -33.78
CA GLY A 656 -8.98 -20.20 -34.49
C GLY A 656 -8.19 -21.18 -33.61
N PHE A 657 -8.05 -20.89 -32.32
CA PHE A 657 -7.39 -21.75 -31.34
C PHE A 657 -8.38 -22.60 -30.51
N GLU A 658 -9.67 -22.61 -30.84
CA GLU A 658 -10.71 -23.29 -30.06
C GLU A 658 -10.57 -24.82 -30.07
N ASN A 659 -9.78 -25.38 -30.98
CA ASN A 659 -9.45 -26.81 -31.02
C ASN A 659 -7.95 -27.04 -30.85
N TYR A 660 -7.23 -26.07 -30.26
CA TYR A 660 -5.79 -26.17 -30.05
C TYR A 660 -5.45 -27.29 -29.07
N VAL A 661 -6.12 -27.30 -27.90
CA VAL A 661 -5.93 -28.34 -26.90
C VAL A 661 -6.80 -29.55 -27.24
N THR A 662 -6.17 -30.70 -27.46
CA THR A 662 -6.87 -31.93 -27.84
C THR A 662 -7.23 -32.81 -26.65
N THR A 663 -6.65 -32.54 -25.48
CA THR A 663 -6.99 -33.22 -24.23
C THR A 663 -8.37 -32.80 -23.75
N GLN A 664 -9.24 -33.78 -23.49
CA GLN A 664 -10.59 -33.51 -23.02
C GLN A 664 -10.55 -32.81 -21.66
N PRO A 665 -11.39 -31.79 -21.45
CA PRO A 665 -11.54 -31.16 -20.15
C PRO A 665 -11.99 -32.20 -19.11
N LEU A 666 -11.23 -32.35 -18.01
CA LEU A 666 -11.63 -33.23 -16.91
C LEU A 666 -12.61 -32.49 -16.00
N ILE A 667 -13.87 -32.92 -16.00
CA ILE A 667 -14.92 -32.23 -15.27
C ILE A 667 -14.87 -32.54 -13.76
N GLU A 668 -14.54 -33.79 -13.43
CA GLU A 668 -14.35 -34.26 -12.06
C GLU A 668 -13.30 -35.37 -12.07
N ILE A 669 -12.28 -35.24 -11.22
CA ILE A 669 -11.16 -36.17 -11.11
C ILE A 669 -11.52 -37.26 -10.10
N PRO A 670 -11.65 -38.54 -10.51
CA PRO A 670 -11.92 -39.63 -9.58
C PRO A 670 -10.81 -39.79 -8.55
N VAL A 671 -11.17 -40.25 -7.35
CA VAL A 671 -10.21 -40.46 -6.26
C VAL A 671 -10.34 -41.85 -5.65
N TYR A 672 -9.24 -42.37 -5.13
CA TYR A 672 -9.24 -43.65 -4.41
C TYR A 672 -8.58 -43.53 -3.06
N LYS A 673 -9.08 -44.30 -2.09
CA LYS A 673 -8.52 -44.30 -0.73
C LYS A 673 -7.09 -44.83 -0.77
N ASN A 674 -6.15 -44.03 -0.26
CA ASN A 674 -4.74 -44.38 -0.17
C ASN A 674 -4.20 -43.94 1.21
N GLY A 675 -3.85 -44.91 2.06
CA GLY A 675 -3.42 -44.64 3.43
C GLY A 675 -4.44 -43.81 4.23
N GLU A 676 -3.98 -42.71 4.81
CA GLU A 676 -4.81 -41.79 5.60
C GLU A 676 -5.59 -40.78 4.73
N GLY A 677 -5.17 -40.56 3.46
CA GLY A 677 -5.79 -39.63 2.51
C GLY A 677 -6.49 -40.31 1.32
N TYR A 678 -6.63 -39.58 0.22
CA TYR A 678 -7.15 -40.06 -1.07
C TYR A 678 -6.25 -39.55 -2.20
N SER A 679 -5.86 -40.44 -3.11
CA SER A 679 -5.06 -40.10 -4.29
C SER A 679 -5.96 -39.82 -5.50
N LEU A 680 -5.49 -38.98 -6.42
CA LEU A 680 -6.19 -38.60 -7.66
C LEU A 680 -5.89 -39.62 -8.77
N GLU A 681 -6.92 -40.03 -9.51
CA GLU A 681 -6.79 -40.91 -10.68
C GLU A 681 -6.67 -40.07 -11.96
N LEU A 682 -5.43 -39.70 -12.30
CA LEU A 682 -5.08 -38.91 -13.48
C LEU A 682 -4.03 -39.63 -14.32
N SER A 683 -4.05 -39.40 -15.64
CA SER A 683 -3.00 -39.89 -16.53
C SER A 683 -1.74 -39.03 -16.44
N ASP A 684 -0.56 -39.63 -16.60
CA ASP A 684 0.74 -38.96 -16.63
C ASP A 684 0.77 -37.75 -17.58
N SER A 685 0.09 -37.82 -18.74
CA SER A 685 0.05 -36.70 -19.70
C SER A 685 -0.66 -35.46 -19.17
N VAL A 686 -1.58 -35.61 -18.22
CA VAL A 686 -2.25 -34.47 -17.56
C VAL A 686 -1.37 -33.99 -16.41
N TRP A 687 -0.79 -34.89 -15.61
CA TRP A 687 0.12 -34.53 -14.54
C TRP A 687 1.31 -33.70 -15.01
N ASN A 688 1.88 -34.04 -16.16
CA ASN A 688 3.03 -33.34 -16.72
C ASN A 688 2.77 -31.88 -17.11
N ILE A 689 1.50 -31.46 -17.18
CA ILE A 689 1.11 -30.09 -17.55
C ILE A 689 0.38 -29.35 -16.42
N VAL A 690 0.33 -29.91 -15.21
CA VAL A 690 -0.20 -29.22 -14.02
C VAL A 690 0.77 -28.11 -13.62
N SER A 691 0.26 -26.88 -13.50
CA SER A 691 1.03 -25.70 -13.12
C SER A 691 0.73 -25.22 -11.69
N ASP A 692 -0.45 -25.50 -11.15
CA ASP A 692 -0.80 -25.19 -9.76
C ASP A 692 -1.67 -26.29 -9.14
N GLU A 693 -1.54 -26.46 -7.82
CA GLU A 693 -2.28 -27.45 -7.02
C GLU A 693 -2.77 -26.83 -5.71
N ARG A 694 -4.08 -26.87 -5.49
CA ARG A 694 -4.73 -26.33 -4.28
C ARG A 694 -5.66 -27.37 -3.68
N GLN A 695 -5.68 -27.51 -2.37
CA GLN A 695 -6.72 -28.23 -1.65
C GLN A 695 -7.68 -27.22 -1.01
N TYR A 696 -8.95 -27.28 -1.39
CA TYR A 696 -9.97 -26.34 -0.93
C TYR A 696 -10.84 -26.96 0.16
N PHE A 697 -11.35 -26.14 1.08
CA PHE A 697 -12.11 -26.59 2.25
C PHE A 697 -13.40 -25.81 2.45
N PHE A 698 -14.50 -26.55 2.63
CA PHE A 698 -15.78 -26.04 3.11
C PHE A 698 -16.11 -26.67 4.45
N GLN A 699 -16.65 -25.88 5.37
CA GLN A 699 -17.16 -26.35 6.65
C GLN A 699 -18.68 -26.28 6.68
N GLU A 700 -19.33 -27.42 6.97
CA GLU A 700 -20.78 -27.44 7.18
C GLU A 700 -21.15 -26.69 8.46
N THR A 701 -22.08 -25.75 8.35
CA THR A 701 -22.59 -24.99 9.48
C THR A 701 -23.80 -25.69 10.12
N GLU A 702 -24.13 -25.33 11.36
CA GLU A 702 -25.34 -25.83 12.04
C GLU A 702 -26.66 -25.56 11.29
N ARG A 703 -26.64 -24.65 10.32
CA ARG A 703 -27.81 -24.26 9.51
C ARG A 703 -27.91 -25.02 8.19
N GLY A 704 -26.93 -25.87 7.86
CA GLY A 704 -26.84 -26.57 6.57
C GLY A 704 -26.18 -25.74 5.47
N GLU A 705 -25.68 -24.53 5.77
CA GLU A 705 -24.89 -23.73 4.82
C GLU A 705 -23.43 -24.22 4.81
N LEU A 706 -22.75 -24.15 3.67
CA LEU A 706 -21.32 -24.41 3.52
C LEU A 706 -20.53 -23.11 3.68
N ARG A 707 -19.68 -23.04 4.71
CA ARG A 707 -18.74 -21.92 4.88
C ARG A 707 -17.44 -22.23 4.17
N TYR A 708 -17.08 -21.46 3.15
CA TYR A 708 -15.80 -21.62 2.45
C TYR A 708 -14.66 -21.13 3.34
N LEU A 709 -13.78 -22.06 3.74
CA LEU A 709 -12.60 -21.75 4.56
C LEU A 709 -11.45 -21.21 3.70
N GLY A 710 -11.48 -21.42 2.38
CA GLY A 710 -10.39 -21.09 1.47
C GLY A 710 -9.68 -22.33 0.96
N SER A 711 -8.47 -22.13 0.46
CA SER A 711 -7.60 -23.20 -0.03
C SER A 711 -6.21 -23.15 0.60
N ASP A 712 -5.46 -24.24 0.47
CA ASP A 712 -4.07 -24.33 0.88
C ASP A 712 -3.31 -25.30 -0.04
N TYR A 713 -1.99 -25.35 0.06
CA TYR A 713 -1.21 -26.38 -0.64
C TYR A 713 -1.50 -27.78 -0.06
N PRO A 714 -1.57 -28.83 -0.88
CA PRO A 714 -1.82 -30.19 -0.41
C PRO A 714 -0.74 -30.67 0.59
N GLY A 715 -1.17 -30.98 1.82
CA GLY A 715 -0.25 -31.37 2.90
C GLY A 715 0.29 -32.81 2.82
N MET A 716 -0.27 -33.65 1.94
CA MET A 716 0.20 -35.02 1.72
C MET A 716 0.40 -35.30 0.23
N ARG A 717 1.38 -36.15 -0.06
CA ARG A 717 1.68 -36.67 -1.39
C ARG A 717 1.71 -38.21 -1.39
N ASP A 718 1.39 -38.81 -2.52
CA ASP A 718 1.44 -40.26 -2.71
C ASP A 718 2.87 -40.78 -3.00
N GLU A 719 3.00 -42.07 -3.32
CA GLU A 719 4.30 -42.68 -3.61
C GLU A 719 4.99 -42.12 -4.85
N GLU A 720 4.23 -41.49 -5.76
CA GLU A 720 4.71 -40.88 -7.01
C GLU A 720 4.97 -39.37 -6.84
N GLY A 721 4.58 -38.79 -5.70
CA GLY A 721 4.74 -37.37 -5.40
C GLY A 721 3.52 -36.52 -5.79
N HIS A 722 2.42 -37.12 -6.24
CA HIS A 722 1.20 -36.40 -6.57
C HIS A 722 0.44 -35.98 -5.31
N PRO A 723 -0.26 -34.83 -5.33
CA PRO A 723 -0.99 -34.34 -4.17
C PRO A 723 -2.14 -35.29 -3.77
N MET A 724 -2.41 -35.37 -2.48
CA MET A 724 -3.46 -36.19 -1.91
C MET A 724 -4.46 -35.35 -1.12
N ILE A 725 -5.74 -35.68 -1.25
CA ILE A 725 -6.80 -35.07 -0.44
C ILE A 725 -6.68 -35.61 0.98
N SER A 726 -6.43 -34.71 1.93
CA SER A 726 -6.28 -35.08 3.33
C SER A 726 -6.53 -33.94 4.30
N THR A 727 -6.78 -34.28 5.56
CA THR A 727 -6.92 -33.29 6.62
C THR A 727 -6.59 -33.91 7.96
N ASP A 728 -5.92 -33.15 8.83
CA ASP A 728 -5.71 -33.50 10.23
C ASP A 728 -6.75 -32.84 11.17
N GLY A 729 -7.74 -32.15 10.59
CA GLY A 729 -8.78 -31.43 11.32
C GLY A 729 -8.35 -30.07 11.87
N THR A 730 -7.19 -29.56 11.46
CA THR A 730 -6.73 -28.20 11.76
C THR A 730 -6.99 -27.25 10.59
N TRP A 731 -7.04 -25.95 10.90
CA TRP A 731 -7.15 -24.89 9.91
C TRP A 731 -6.49 -23.61 10.40
N ILE A 732 -6.11 -22.77 9.44
CA ILE A 732 -5.40 -21.52 9.65
C ILE A 732 -6.23 -20.59 10.52
N SER A 733 -5.59 -20.10 11.58
CA SER A 733 -6.22 -19.27 12.60
C SER A 733 -5.35 -18.09 13.00
N ILE A 734 -6.00 -16.96 13.27
CA ILE A 734 -5.38 -15.74 13.79
C ILE A 734 -5.72 -15.59 15.28
N ASP A 735 -4.73 -15.78 16.16
CA ASP A 735 -4.90 -15.82 17.62
C ASP A 735 -6.12 -16.67 18.05
N GLY A 736 -6.26 -17.88 17.48
CA GLY A 736 -7.35 -18.82 17.74
C GLY A 736 -8.72 -18.44 17.16
N HIS A 737 -8.75 -17.59 16.14
CA HIS A 737 -9.95 -17.39 15.31
C HIS A 737 -9.67 -18.01 13.95
N PRO A 738 -10.42 -19.04 13.52
CA PRO A 738 -10.33 -19.54 12.16
C PRO A 738 -10.59 -18.40 11.18
N VAL A 739 -9.87 -18.39 10.08
CA VAL A 739 -9.98 -17.36 9.05
C VAL A 739 -10.13 -18.00 7.67
N PHE A 740 -10.72 -17.25 6.75
CA PHE A 740 -10.56 -17.56 5.34
C PHE A 740 -9.07 -17.47 4.97
N TYR A 741 -8.53 -18.37 4.16
CA TYR A 741 -7.15 -18.27 3.69
C TYR A 741 -7.04 -18.63 2.22
N GLU A 742 -6.32 -17.83 1.45
CA GLU A 742 -5.89 -18.19 0.10
C GLU A 742 -4.39 -17.97 -0.03
N PRO A 743 -3.61 -18.98 -0.43
CA PRO A 743 -2.21 -18.82 -0.75
C PRO A 743 -2.01 -17.96 -2.01
N THR A 744 -1.00 -17.12 -2.00
CA THR A 744 -0.65 -16.20 -3.09
C THR A 744 0.67 -16.53 -3.76
N GLY A 745 1.54 -17.29 -3.08
CA GLY A 745 2.84 -17.59 -3.65
C GLY A 745 3.74 -18.36 -2.70
N LEU A 746 4.75 -18.96 -3.30
CA LEU A 746 5.81 -19.71 -2.65
C LEU A 746 7.15 -19.17 -3.16
N ARG A 747 8.08 -18.89 -2.26
CA ARG A 747 9.45 -18.56 -2.65
C ARG A 747 10.46 -19.37 -1.85
N ALA A 748 11.56 -19.74 -2.50
CA ALA A 748 12.70 -20.31 -1.81
C ALA A 748 13.42 -19.22 -0.99
N ASP A 749 13.72 -19.51 0.27
CA ASP A 749 14.61 -18.72 1.13
C ASP A 749 15.78 -19.60 1.58
N LYS A 750 16.92 -19.00 1.92
CA LYS A 750 18.10 -19.72 2.43
C LYS A 750 17.80 -20.61 3.66
N ASN A 751 16.71 -20.34 4.37
CA ASN A 751 16.28 -21.04 5.58
C ASN A 751 15.10 -22.01 5.35
N GLY A 752 14.67 -22.23 4.10
CA GLY A 752 13.49 -23.02 3.75
C GLY A 752 12.52 -22.24 2.86
N ASP A 753 11.44 -22.87 2.43
CA ASP A 753 10.44 -22.25 1.58
C ASP A 753 9.51 -21.34 2.41
N VAL A 754 9.21 -20.16 1.87
CA VAL A 754 8.36 -19.15 2.49
C VAL A 754 7.05 -19.07 1.72
N TYR A 755 5.97 -19.42 2.42
CA TYR A 755 4.61 -19.38 1.90
C TYR A 755 3.97 -18.03 2.20
N THR A 756 3.21 -17.51 1.24
CA THR A 756 2.42 -16.29 1.41
C THR A 756 0.96 -16.55 1.06
N GLY A 757 0.07 -15.81 1.68
CA GLY A 757 -1.35 -15.82 1.36
C GLY A 757 -2.09 -14.66 1.98
N TYR A 758 -3.41 -14.62 1.85
CA TYR A 758 -4.23 -13.57 2.46
C TYR A 758 -5.49 -14.09 3.13
N THR A 759 -6.05 -13.25 3.99
CA THR A 759 -7.40 -13.40 4.54
C THR A 759 -8.23 -12.14 4.35
N LYS A 760 -9.57 -12.26 4.40
CA LYS A 760 -10.50 -11.13 4.27
C LYS A 760 -11.08 -10.75 5.64
N ALA A 761 -11.18 -9.46 5.93
CA ALA A 761 -11.79 -8.98 7.16
C ALA A 761 -12.47 -7.62 7.00
N ILE A 762 -13.43 -7.31 7.87
CA ILE A 762 -13.92 -5.94 8.06
C ILE A 762 -13.09 -5.26 9.15
N LEU A 763 -12.22 -4.33 8.75
CA LEU A 763 -11.46 -3.48 9.65
C LEU A 763 -12.37 -2.43 10.28
N ASN A 764 -12.32 -2.35 11.62
CA ASN A 764 -13.03 -1.36 12.44
C ASN A 764 -14.55 -1.29 12.17
N ARG A 765 -15.16 -2.37 11.66
CA ARG A 765 -16.57 -2.48 11.24
C ARG A 765 -16.98 -1.48 10.17
N LYS A 766 -16.06 -1.15 9.26
CA LYS A 766 -16.29 -0.11 8.24
C LYS A 766 -15.74 -0.48 6.88
N THR A 767 -14.49 -0.92 6.84
CA THR A 767 -13.73 -1.08 5.61
C THR A 767 -13.43 -2.56 5.43
N GLU A 768 -13.69 -3.11 4.27
CA GLU A 768 -13.21 -4.44 3.91
C GLU A 768 -11.73 -4.36 3.56
N VAL A 769 -10.94 -5.27 4.12
CA VAL A 769 -9.50 -5.32 3.95
C VAL A 769 -9.05 -6.73 3.63
N MET A 770 -8.00 -6.81 2.81
CA MET A 770 -7.24 -8.03 2.55
C MET A 770 -5.99 -7.99 3.44
N LEU A 771 -5.86 -8.94 4.37
CA LEU A 771 -4.73 -9.06 5.29
C LEU A 771 -3.75 -10.09 4.74
N TYR A 772 -2.52 -9.68 4.47
CA TYR A 772 -1.48 -10.56 3.96
C TYR A 772 -0.75 -11.27 5.09
N ILE A 773 -0.52 -12.56 4.87
CA ILE A 773 0.09 -13.51 5.79
C ILE A 773 1.38 -14.01 5.14
N GLU A 774 2.47 -13.94 5.89
CA GLU A 774 3.73 -14.59 5.53
C GLU A 774 4.05 -15.65 6.59
N TRP A 775 4.32 -16.86 6.13
CA TRP A 775 4.69 -17.98 6.99
C TRP A 775 6.18 -17.96 7.30
N GLU A 776 6.57 -18.46 8.48
CA GLU A 776 7.98 -18.69 8.77
C GLU A 776 8.56 -19.72 7.78
N PRO A 777 9.83 -19.55 7.34
CA PRO A 777 10.47 -20.49 6.44
C PRO A 777 10.36 -21.93 6.94
N SER A 778 9.94 -22.85 6.07
CA SER A 778 9.81 -24.26 6.39
C SER A 778 10.64 -25.11 5.42
N ASP A 779 11.29 -26.14 5.94
CA ASP A 779 11.92 -27.13 5.07
C ASP A 779 10.81 -27.96 4.40
N ASN A 780 11.02 -28.36 3.13
CA ASN A 780 10.14 -29.19 2.27
C ASN A 780 9.52 -30.47 2.90
N LEU A 781 9.85 -30.80 4.15
CA LEU A 781 9.37 -31.96 4.90
C LEU A 781 8.35 -31.61 6.01
N ASN A 782 8.20 -30.35 6.40
CA ASN A 782 7.30 -29.96 7.49
C ASN A 782 6.52 -28.68 7.12
N ALA A 783 5.22 -28.66 7.40
CA ALA A 783 4.42 -27.44 7.32
C ALA A 783 4.99 -26.33 8.23
N PRO A 784 4.85 -25.05 7.85
CA PRO A 784 5.34 -23.94 8.66
C PRO A 784 4.65 -23.89 10.03
N SER A 785 5.44 -23.72 11.09
CA SER A 785 4.92 -23.80 12.47
C SER A 785 4.11 -22.57 12.92
N SER A 786 4.29 -21.44 12.24
CA SER A 786 3.58 -20.18 12.48
C SER A 786 3.80 -19.21 11.34
N GLY A 787 2.91 -18.24 11.20
CA GLY A 787 3.06 -17.08 10.34
C GLY A 787 2.73 -15.78 11.06
N LYS A 788 2.84 -14.69 10.32
CA LYS A 788 2.60 -13.31 10.78
C LYS A 788 1.82 -12.52 9.74
N ILE A 789 1.09 -11.51 10.20
CA ILE A 789 0.46 -10.53 9.30
C ILE A 789 1.52 -9.52 8.90
N ILE A 790 1.78 -9.39 7.61
CA ILE A 790 2.77 -8.43 7.07
C ILE A 790 2.14 -7.07 6.73
N GLY A 791 0.81 -7.04 6.56
CA GLY A 791 0.03 -5.81 6.42
C GLY A 791 -1.34 -6.07 5.80
N TYR A 792 -2.01 -5.02 5.34
CA TYR A 792 -3.30 -5.11 4.65
C TYR A 792 -3.50 -4.04 3.59
N ASP A 793 -4.39 -4.33 2.64
CA ASP A 793 -4.91 -3.38 1.65
C ASP A 793 -6.44 -3.27 1.79
N GLU A 794 -7.02 -2.12 1.42
CA GLU A 794 -8.48 -1.92 1.43
C GLU A 794 -9.10 -2.44 0.12
N ILE A 795 -10.18 -3.24 0.20
CA ILE A 795 -10.78 -3.94 -0.97
C ILE A 795 -11.69 -3.03 -1.81
N ASP A 796 -12.18 -1.92 -1.25
CA ASP A 796 -13.25 -1.08 -1.85
C ASP A 796 -12.72 0.21 -2.51
N ASN A 797 -11.58 0.14 -3.17
CA ASN A 797 -11.10 1.22 -4.05
C ASN A 797 -11.33 0.78 -5.50
N GLU A 798 -12.02 1.61 -6.29
CA GLU A 798 -11.97 1.57 -7.77
C GLU A 798 -10.53 1.74 -8.33
N ASP A 799 -9.55 1.88 -7.44
CA ASP A 799 -8.11 1.98 -7.65
C ASP A 799 -7.44 0.70 -7.14
N ALA A 800 -7.59 -0.43 -7.82
CA ALA A 800 -6.79 -1.62 -7.57
C ALA A 800 -5.35 -1.37 -8.07
N PHE A 801 -4.59 -0.52 -7.36
CA PHE A 801 -3.16 -0.34 -7.58
C PHE A 801 -2.38 -0.20 -6.27
N MET A 802 -1.24 -0.87 -6.25
CA MET A 802 -0.50 -1.27 -5.06
C MET A 802 0.35 -0.12 -4.49
N GLU A 803 0.21 0.10 -3.19
CA GLU A 803 1.03 1.04 -2.43
C GLU A 803 2.45 0.47 -2.22
N LYS A 804 3.50 1.31 -2.22
CA LYS A 804 4.86 0.98 -1.76
C LYS A 804 4.81 0.51 -0.29
N GLY A 805 4.69 -0.82 -0.11
CA GLY A 805 4.49 -1.49 1.18
C GLY A 805 3.02 -1.56 1.61
N HIS A 806 2.68 -2.48 2.53
CA HIS A 806 1.31 -2.67 3.01
C HIS A 806 0.93 -1.75 4.18
N ASN A 807 -0.36 -1.42 4.33
CA ASN A 807 -0.84 -0.74 5.54
C ASN A 807 -0.65 -1.64 6.77
N GLN A 808 -0.30 -1.04 7.91
CA GLN A 808 0.03 -1.78 9.14
C GLN A 808 -1.13 -1.74 10.14
N LEU A 809 -1.37 -2.85 10.83
CA LEU A 809 -2.38 -2.93 11.90
C LEU A 809 -1.96 -2.10 13.13
N GLU A 810 -2.93 -1.47 13.79
CA GLU A 810 -2.69 -0.72 15.03
C GLU A 810 -3.33 -1.37 16.27
N ALA A 811 -2.72 -1.14 17.43
CA ALA A 811 -3.28 -1.59 18.70
C ALA A 811 -4.66 -0.95 18.96
N GLY A 812 -5.66 -1.79 19.23
CA GLY A 812 -7.04 -1.38 19.51
C GLY A 812 -7.95 -1.38 18.28
N GLU A 813 -7.43 -1.66 17.09
CA GLU A 813 -8.23 -1.99 15.92
C GLU A 813 -8.98 -3.30 16.10
N THR A 814 -10.04 -3.45 15.33
CA THR A 814 -10.89 -4.64 15.38
C THR A 814 -11.02 -5.24 14.00
N LEU A 815 -10.88 -6.56 13.93
CA LEU A 815 -11.04 -7.35 12.72
C LEU A 815 -12.26 -8.25 12.89
N ASP A 816 -13.17 -8.18 11.94
CA ASP A 816 -14.28 -9.13 11.81
C ASP A 816 -14.03 -9.97 10.54
N PHE A 817 -13.48 -11.17 10.71
CA PHE A 817 -13.09 -12.04 9.59
C PHE A 817 -14.29 -12.46 8.74
N LEU A 818 -14.12 -12.35 7.42
CA LEU A 818 -15.15 -12.62 6.42
C LEU A 818 -14.96 -14.01 5.82
N PHE A 819 -16.10 -14.64 5.53
CA PHE A 819 -16.17 -15.91 4.83
C PHE A 819 -17.29 -15.83 3.80
N ASP A 820 -17.10 -16.52 2.68
CA ASP A 820 -18.12 -16.73 1.67
C ASP A 820 -18.95 -17.98 2.04
N TYR A 821 -20.27 -17.89 1.88
CA TYR A 821 -21.19 -18.95 2.22
C TYR A 821 -21.95 -19.43 0.98
N TYR A 822 -22.18 -20.74 0.93
CA TYR A 822 -22.84 -21.44 -0.17
C TYR A 822 -23.95 -22.35 0.37
N ASP A 823 -24.98 -22.62 -0.44
CA ASP A 823 -25.98 -23.63 -0.11
C ASP A 823 -25.48 -25.06 -0.43
N GLU A 824 -26.28 -26.08 -0.11
CA GLU A 824 -25.90 -27.49 -0.36
C GLU A 824 -25.77 -27.80 -1.86
N GLU A 825 -26.40 -26.99 -2.70
CA GLU A 825 -26.34 -27.04 -4.15
C GLU A 825 -25.20 -26.19 -4.75
N GLY A 826 -24.38 -25.55 -3.92
CA GLY A 826 -23.19 -24.81 -4.33
C GLY A 826 -23.43 -23.37 -4.79
N ASN A 827 -24.64 -22.84 -4.66
CA ASN A 827 -24.94 -21.45 -5.05
C ASN A 827 -24.47 -20.48 -3.97
N SER A 828 -23.89 -19.34 -4.37
CA SER A 828 -23.49 -18.29 -3.43
C SER A 828 -24.69 -17.71 -2.64
N VAL A 829 -24.60 -17.79 -1.31
CA VAL A 829 -25.54 -17.19 -0.35
C VAL A 829 -25.09 -15.78 0.04
N GLY A 830 -23.79 -15.50 -0.10
CA GLY A 830 -23.13 -14.23 0.18
C GLY A 830 -22.08 -14.32 1.28
N SER A 831 -21.39 -13.20 1.55
CA SER A 831 -20.31 -13.14 2.52
C SER A 831 -20.80 -12.69 3.90
N ALA A 832 -20.30 -13.32 4.97
CA ALA A 832 -20.63 -12.95 6.34
C ALA A 832 -19.48 -13.22 7.32
N THR A 833 -19.57 -12.57 8.49
CA THR A 833 -18.60 -12.76 9.58
C THR A 833 -19.00 -13.95 10.45
N ALA A 834 -18.08 -14.89 10.68
CA ALA A 834 -18.40 -16.16 11.33
C ALA A 834 -18.16 -16.21 12.85
N PHE A 835 -17.33 -15.32 13.39
CA PHE A 835 -16.80 -15.41 14.75
C PHE A 835 -16.86 -14.08 15.52
N ARG A 836 -16.42 -14.12 16.79
CA ARG A 836 -16.32 -12.91 17.60
C ARG A 836 -15.30 -11.94 17.00
N THR A 837 -15.60 -10.65 17.06
CA THR A 837 -14.67 -9.58 16.67
C THR A 837 -13.31 -9.76 17.37
N TYR A 838 -12.25 -9.95 16.58
CA TYR A 838 -10.89 -9.92 17.06
C TYR A 838 -10.48 -8.49 17.36
N ARG A 839 -9.71 -8.26 18.42
CA ARG A 839 -9.18 -6.95 18.77
C ARG A 839 -7.66 -7.04 18.81
N VAL A 840 -7.02 -6.34 17.88
CA VAL A 840 -5.57 -6.24 17.80
C VAL A 840 -5.05 -5.64 19.11
N ARG A 841 -4.24 -6.39 19.85
CA ARG A 841 -3.61 -5.92 21.10
C ARG A 841 -2.18 -5.49 20.90
N GLN A 842 -1.44 -6.31 20.16
CA GLN A 842 -0.03 -6.12 19.82
C GLN A 842 0.11 -6.47 18.33
N PRO A 843 0.10 -5.48 17.43
CA PRO A 843 0.15 -5.72 15.98
C PRO A 843 1.30 -6.65 15.57
N ASN A 844 2.51 -6.39 16.09
CA ASN A 844 3.71 -7.17 15.76
C ASN A 844 3.76 -8.57 16.40
N ASN A 845 2.70 -9.01 17.08
CA ASN A 845 2.65 -10.30 17.78
C ASN A 845 1.31 -11.01 17.55
N VAL A 846 0.58 -10.62 16.50
CA VAL A 846 -0.58 -11.36 16.03
C VAL A 846 -0.07 -12.66 15.43
N LYS A 847 -0.40 -13.79 16.04
CA LYS A 847 0.09 -15.09 15.59
C LYS A 847 -0.89 -15.71 14.60
N VAL A 848 -0.34 -16.17 13.47
CA VAL A 848 -1.02 -17.06 12.53
C VAL A 848 -0.51 -18.47 12.80
N THR A 849 -1.41 -19.42 13.03
CA THR A 849 -1.06 -20.84 13.27
C THR A 849 -2.20 -21.74 12.83
N ASP A 850 -1.90 -22.99 12.51
CA ASP A 850 -2.91 -24.03 12.36
C ASP A 850 -3.46 -24.44 13.73
N GLU A 851 -4.78 -24.37 13.88
CA GLU A 851 -5.47 -24.77 15.10
C GLU A 851 -6.60 -25.76 14.81
N PRO A 852 -6.92 -26.68 15.75
CA PRO A 852 -8.03 -27.60 15.59
C PRO A 852 -9.36 -26.87 15.41
N LEU A 853 -10.12 -27.22 14.36
CA LEU A 853 -11.45 -26.66 14.08
C LEU A 853 -12.51 -27.08 15.11
N GLY A 854 -12.23 -28.11 15.91
CA GLY A 854 -13.20 -28.78 16.77
C GLY A 854 -14.14 -29.69 15.99
N SER A 855 -15.14 -30.26 16.66
CA SER A 855 -16.04 -31.22 16.03
C SER A 855 -16.87 -30.54 14.93
N CYS A 856 -16.67 -30.94 13.68
CA CYS A 856 -17.35 -30.40 12.50
C CYS A 856 -17.27 -31.35 11.31
N THR A 857 -18.08 -31.10 10.29
CA THR A 857 -18.02 -31.83 9.02
C THR A 857 -17.37 -30.94 7.98
N LEU A 858 -16.32 -31.45 7.34
CA LEU A 858 -15.59 -30.79 6.26
C LEU A 858 -15.93 -31.42 4.92
N ARG A 859 -16.08 -30.60 3.90
CA ARG A 859 -16.10 -30.99 2.49
C ARG A 859 -14.88 -30.40 1.82
N HIS A 860 -14.04 -31.23 1.23
CA HIS A 860 -12.78 -30.78 0.67
C HIS A 860 -12.37 -31.64 -0.52
N GLY A 861 -11.59 -31.04 -1.39
CA GLY A 861 -11.09 -31.67 -2.61
C GLY A 861 -9.86 -30.92 -3.11
N ILE A 862 -9.30 -31.40 -4.22
CA ILE A 862 -8.18 -30.75 -4.89
C ILE A 862 -8.70 -30.03 -6.14
N LEU A 863 -8.19 -28.82 -6.36
CA LEU A 863 -8.28 -28.04 -7.58
C LEU A 863 -6.89 -28.03 -8.21
N LEU A 864 -6.79 -28.55 -9.44
CA LEU A 864 -5.57 -28.48 -10.24
C LEU A 864 -5.75 -27.44 -11.33
N THR A 865 -4.73 -26.64 -11.58
CA THR A 865 -4.64 -25.74 -12.74
C THR A 865 -3.58 -26.27 -13.68
N ASP A 866 -3.86 -26.35 -14.98
CA ASP A 866 -2.82 -26.68 -15.98
C ASP A 866 -2.22 -25.44 -16.66
N VAL A 867 -1.23 -25.68 -17.52
CA VAL A 867 -0.54 -24.67 -18.33
C VAL A 867 -1.43 -23.80 -19.21
N TYR A 868 -2.67 -24.22 -19.46
CA TYR A 868 -3.66 -23.47 -20.22
C TYR A 868 -4.59 -22.64 -19.33
N GLN A 869 -4.32 -22.61 -18.01
CA GLN A 869 -5.17 -22.03 -16.98
C GLN A 869 -6.56 -22.68 -16.93
N ARG A 870 -6.66 -23.97 -17.32
CA ARG A 870 -7.87 -24.78 -17.11
C ARG A 870 -7.84 -25.36 -15.72
N GLN A 871 -8.99 -25.35 -15.05
CA GLN A 871 -9.11 -25.78 -13.67
C GLN A 871 -9.94 -27.06 -13.56
N PHE A 872 -9.36 -28.09 -12.96
CA PHE A 872 -9.97 -29.41 -12.79
C PHE A 872 -10.19 -29.69 -11.30
N GLN A 873 -11.42 -30.03 -10.93
CA GLN A 873 -11.75 -30.38 -9.55
C GLN A 873 -11.72 -31.90 -9.35
N SER A 874 -11.32 -32.36 -8.16
CA SER A 874 -11.53 -33.74 -7.74
C SER A 874 -12.96 -34.01 -7.26
N GLU A 875 -13.31 -35.29 -7.14
CA GLU A 875 -14.43 -35.71 -6.30
C GLU A 875 -14.30 -35.09 -4.89
N ILE A 876 -15.42 -34.60 -4.35
CA ILE A 876 -15.47 -33.99 -3.02
C ILE A 876 -15.50 -35.08 -1.94
N ILE A 877 -14.57 -34.97 -0.98
CA ILE A 877 -14.52 -35.85 0.18
C ILE A 877 -15.22 -35.18 1.38
N VAL A 878 -16.15 -35.91 2.00
CA VAL A 878 -16.78 -35.52 3.26
C VAL A 878 -16.07 -36.18 4.43
N THR A 879 -15.59 -35.39 5.39
CA THR A 879 -14.85 -35.86 6.56
C THR A 879 -15.44 -35.30 7.84
N ASP A 880 -15.84 -36.18 8.76
CA ASP A 880 -16.29 -35.81 10.11
C ASP A 880 -15.10 -35.72 11.07
N ILE A 881 -14.77 -34.50 11.50
CA ILE A 881 -13.80 -34.22 12.56
C ILE A 881 -14.52 -34.36 13.90
N ASN A 882 -13.95 -35.17 14.80
CA ASN A 882 -14.55 -35.48 16.11
C ASN A 882 -13.84 -34.79 17.27
#